data_AF-A0A8K0NMI6-F1
#
_entry.id   AF-A0A8K0NMI6-F1
#
_cell.length_a   1.000
_cell.length_b   1.000
_cell.length_c   1.000
_cell.angle_alpha   90.00
_cell.angle_beta   90.00
_cell.angle_gamma   90.00
#
_symmetry.space_group_name_H-M   'P 1'
#
loop_
_entity.id
_entity.type
_entity.pdbx_description
1 polymer ?
#
loop_
_entity_poly.entity_id
_entity_poly.type
_entity_poly.pdbx_seq_one_letter_code
_entity_poly.pdbx_strand_id
1 'polypeptide(L)'
;MLGTYTPTPLKKVHYGPKSLETQLLPSIRFLLAQAQNQARNSGEGEDVKEEDVKGKVMIITGRSLMEKTPVIKDVEKVLMKAGFYGLTFSDIAQHAPIKDIQRAKQLALDNEIDLLLSIGGGSPIDSTKAISYFVREAKGGKGPFLPHIAVPTTLSVAETTQNAGYTSEEGKKVGVNNPALPPSIIIYDPLLTLYTPLHLLISTGVRALDHAVETLYRPKVPKGVKDMALWSIRGLMQGLRECNELEGKREKKGVLGEEEVRVRTRLMVDAWEALWPLSSVGALGLSHALGHALGATYSVPHGMCSCLTLATSVRHLSAKLSGDNLDYLAMAIAFVPSQFLPKGKNKKYTIEDVQGMSVEEKREAAKTVGESIEVFLGTVDMETKLSEWEVPKEDLGPIGEKIVETLGGYDMSKEEFKKVVEDVLREMSSDMQDTPSSVPTSGVSKQRTPQPTYKHGNEEQGKDRFPLGTRASQLALIQAHHVAEILDSLHPGAGYSFPVAPMSVAGDRNKKDPLYLLTNQQAGTGQSEVLQQEATAKTQIAKSLWTEELEEALMERKLDVIVHCLKDMPTQLPENCEIGAILTREDPHDALVVKKGLGYERLSDLPEGSVVGTSSVRRIAQVRKMYPGLKVMDIRGNL
;
A
#
# COMPACT_ATOMS: atom_id res chain seq x y z
N MET A 1 7.65 -38.69 12.46
CA MET A 1 6.98 -37.44 12.89
C MET A 1 5.47 -37.67 12.83
N LEU A 2 4.74 -37.39 13.91
CA LEU A 2 3.27 -37.33 13.87
C LEU A 2 2.88 -35.90 13.48
N GLY A 3 2.03 -35.74 12.46
CA GLY A 3 1.56 -34.43 12.01
C GLY A 3 0.11 -34.51 11.58
N THR A 4 -0.65 -33.45 11.82
CA THR A 4 -2.07 -33.35 11.44
C THR A 4 -2.26 -32.13 10.54
N TYR A 5 -2.76 -32.36 9.33
CA TYR A 5 -3.28 -31.29 8.48
C TYR A 5 -4.79 -31.25 8.66
N THR A 6 -5.33 -30.14 9.18
CA THR A 6 -6.77 -29.89 9.16
C THR A 6 -7.07 -29.04 7.94
N PRO A 7 -7.90 -29.53 7.00
CA PRO A 7 -8.29 -28.77 5.83
C PRO A 7 -8.95 -27.45 6.23
N THR A 8 -8.65 -26.38 5.49
CA THR A 8 -9.36 -25.10 5.58
C THR A 8 -10.75 -25.19 4.91
N PRO A 9 -11.61 -24.17 5.06
CA PRO A 9 -12.89 -24.10 4.37
C PRO A 9 -12.77 -24.05 2.84
N LEU A 10 -11.57 -23.79 2.31
CA LEU A 10 -11.29 -23.70 0.88
C LEU A 10 -11.77 -24.96 0.14
N LYS A 11 -12.66 -24.76 -0.83
CA LYS A 11 -13.27 -25.80 -1.66
C LYS A 11 -12.72 -25.81 -3.08
N LYS A 12 -12.51 -24.63 -3.66
CA LYS A 12 -12.07 -24.47 -5.06
C LYS A 12 -11.11 -23.29 -5.20
N VAL A 13 -10.14 -23.45 -6.08
CA VAL A 13 -9.29 -22.36 -6.58
C VAL A 13 -9.43 -22.36 -8.10
N HIS A 14 -9.95 -21.27 -8.64
CA HIS A 14 -10.03 -21.03 -10.07
C HIS A 14 -8.90 -20.09 -10.47
N TYR A 15 -8.23 -20.37 -11.59
CA TYR A 15 -7.14 -19.51 -12.07
C TYR A 15 -7.09 -19.48 -13.59
N GLY A 16 -6.60 -18.36 -14.13
CA GLY A 16 -6.45 -18.14 -15.56
C GLY A 16 -7.30 -16.98 -16.07
N PRO A 17 -7.03 -16.49 -17.30
CA PRO A 17 -7.69 -15.31 -17.83
C PRO A 17 -9.21 -15.52 -17.93
N LYS A 18 -9.99 -14.51 -17.53
CA LYS A 18 -11.46 -14.56 -17.53
C LYS A 18 -12.06 -15.56 -16.54
N SER A 19 -11.29 -15.98 -15.54
CA SER A 19 -11.82 -16.81 -14.46
C SER A 19 -12.92 -16.10 -13.67
N LEU A 20 -12.85 -14.77 -13.50
CA LEU A 20 -13.93 -14.02 -12.84
C LEU A 20 -15.22 -14.11 -13.65
N GLU A 21 -15.14 -13.87 -14.97
CA GLU A 21 -16.27 -13.92 -15.88
C GLU A 21 -16.93 -15.31 -15.91
N THR A 22 -16.12 -16.37 -15.97
CA THR A 22 -16.62 -17.73 -16.20
C THR A 22 -16.98 -18.48 -14.92
N GLN A 23 -16.33 -18.19 -13.79
CA GLN A 23 -16.46 -18.99 -12.57
C GLN A 23 -17.27 -18.32 -11.46
N LEU A 24 -17.56 -17.02 -11.53
CA LEU A 24 -18.26 -16.30 -10.46
C LEU A 24 -19.66 -16.86 -10.17
N LEU A 25 -20.54 -16.93 -11.18
CA LEU A 25 -21.91 -17.42 -10.98
C LEU A 25 -21.96 -18.90 -10.58
N PRO A 26 -21.20 -19.82 -11.20
CA PRO A 26 -21.10 -21.21 -10.73
C PRO A 26 -20.64 -21.31 -9.26
N SER A 27 -19.66 -20.48 -8.87
CA SER A 27 -19.14 -20.47 -7.49
C SER A 27 -20.18 -19.99 -6.48
N ILE A 28 -20.93 -18.95 -6.81
CA ILE A 28 -22.02 -18.43 -5.96
C ILE A 28 -23.09 -19.50 -5.78
N ARG A 29 -23.55 -20.12 -6.88
CA ARG A 29 -24.58 -21.15 -6.83
C ARG A 29 -24.16 -22.35 -5.98
N PHE A 30 -22.94 -22.83 -6.19
CA PHE A 30 -22.35 -23.93 -5.42
C PHE A 30 -22.32 -23.63 -3.91
N LEU A 31 -21.81 -22.47 -3.50
CA LEU A 31 -21.69 -22.13 -2.08
C LEU A 31 -23.04 -21.87 -1.41
N LEU A 32 -23.97 -21.19 -2.08
CA LEU A 32 -25.30 -20.95 -1.53
C LEU A 32 -26.09 -22.25 -1.38
N ALA A 33 -26.03 -23.16 -2.37
CA ALA A 33 -26.72 -24.44 -2.30
C ALA A 33 -26.17 -25.28 -1.14
N GLN A 34 -24.83 -25.32 -1.00
CA GLN A 34 -24.18 -25.99 0.12
C GLN A 34 -24.60 -25.41 1.48
N ALA A 35 -24.63 -24.07 1.61
CA ALA A 35 -25.02 -23.41 2.87
C ALA A 35 -26.50 -23.69 3.23
N GLN A 36 -27.40 -23.67 2.24
CA GLN A 36 -28.82 -23.95 2.45
C GLN A 36 -29.08 -25.40 2.82
N ASN A 37 -28.41 -26.35 2.16
CA ASN A 37 -28.54 -27.78 2.48
C ASN A 37 -27.95 -28.10 3.86
N GLN A 38 -26.87 -27.43 4.27
CA GLN A 38 -26.34 -27.54 5.64
C GLN A 38 -27.33 -27.01 6.69
N ALA A 39 -28.05 -25.93 6.41
CA ALA A 39 -29.07 -25.40 7.32
C ALA A 39 -30.31 -26.30 7.41
N ARG A 40 -30.62 -27.06 6.35
CA ARG A 40 -31.76 -28.00 6.26
C ARG A 40 -31.54 -29.34 6.98
N ASN A 41 -30.34 -29.62 7.52
CA ASN A 41 -30.00 -30.89 8.18
C ASN A 41 -30.69 -31.07 9.56
N SER A 42 -32.02 -31.01 9.57
CA SER A 42 -32.94 -31.60 10.54
C SER A 42 -33.88 -32.66 9.93
N GLY A 43 -33.60 -33.14 8.70
CA GLY A 43 -34.20 -34.39 8.17
C GLY A 43 -35.49 -34.25 7.35
N GLU A 44 -35.88 -33.05 6.92
CA GLU A 44 -37.09 -32.87 6.09
C GLU A 44 -36.79 -32.00 4.85
N GLY A 45 -36.93 -32.59 3.65
CA GLY A 45 -36.90 -31.89 2.35
C GLY A 45 -35.86 -32.41 1.35
N GLU A 46 -36.12 -32.20 0.05
CA GLU A 46 -35.12 -32.42 -1.02
C GLU A 46 -34.01 -31.35 -0.97
N ASP A 47 -32.78 -31.75 -1.31
CA ASP A 47 -31.64 -30.84 -1.43
C ASP A 47 -31.91 -29.72 -2.45
N VAL A 48 -31.52 -28.49 -2.12
CA VAL A 48 -31.53 -27.37 -3.06
C VAL A 48 -30.49 -27.63 -4.15
N LYS A 49 -30.95 -27.61 -5.41
CA LYS A 49 -30.07 -27.67 -6.58
C LYS A 49 -29.46 -26.31 -6.85
N GLU A 50 -28.24 -26.29 -7.40
CA GLU A 50 -27.52 -25.06 -7.78
C GLU A 50 -28.30 -24.17 -8.77
N GLU A 51 -29.20 -24.76 -9.57
CA GLU A 51 -30.04 -24.05 -10.54
C GLU A 51 -31.16 -23.23 -9.88
N ASP A 52 -31.66 -23.69 -8.72
CA ASP A 52 -32.83 -23.14 -8.02
C ASP A 52 -32.46 -22.26 -6.81
N VAL A 53 -31.17 -22.17 -6.49
CA VAL A 53 -30.69 -21.46 -5.30
C VAL A 53 -30.91 -19.94 -5.42
N LYS A 54 -31.36 -19.34 -4.32
CA LYS A 54 -31.51 -17.88 -4.16
C LYS A 54 -30.56 -17.39 -3.08
N GLY A 55 -30.18 -16.11 -3.16
CA GLY A 55 -29.46 -15.45 -2.08
C GLY A 55 -28.96 -14.07 -2.48
N LYS A 56 -28.53 -13.28 -1.50
CA LYS A 56 -27.99 -11.94 -1.72
C LYS A 56 -26.49 -11.91 -1.47
N VAL A 57 -25.76 -11.41 -2.46
CA VAL A 57 -24.30 -11.26 -2.44
C VAL A 57 -23.94 -9.81 -2.12
N MET A 58 -23.06 -9.63 -1.15
CA MET A 58 -22.45 -8.33 -0.87
C MET A 58 -21.03 -8.27 -1.44
N ILE A 59 -20.79 -7.31 -2.33
CA ILE A 59 -19.46 -7.04 -2.87
C ILE A 59 -18.70 -6.15 -1.89
N ILE A 60 -17.48 -6.54 -1.56
CA ILE A 60 -16.54 -5.79 -0.73
C ILE A 60 -15.32 -5.44 -1.56
N THR A 61 -15.04 -4.14 -1.72
CA THR A 61 -13.93 -3.67 -2.57
C THR A 61 -13.33 -2.37 -2.05
N GLY A 62 -12.29 -1.86 -2.71
CA GLY A 62 -11.73 -0.54 -2.42
C GLY A 62 -12.20 0.52 -3.42
N ARG A 63 -12.28 1.78 -2.97
CA ARG A 63 -12.69 2.95 -3.79
C ARG A 63 -11.98 3.02 -5.15
N SER A 64 -10.66 2.81 -5.18
CA SER A 64 -9.90 2.83 -6.43
C SER A 64 -10.44 1.87 -7.50
N LEU A 65 -10.80 0.63 -7.11
CA LEU A 65 -11.31 -0.35 -8.06
C LEU A 65 -12.74 -0.01 -8.50
N MET A 66 -13.56 0.51 -7.57
CA MET A 66 -14.93 0.95 -7.83
C MET A 66 -15.01 2.16 -8.77
N GLU A 67 -14.15 3.16 -8.55
CA GLU A 67 -14.24 4.47 -9.23
C GLU A 67 -13.42 4.52 -10.52
N LYS A 68 -12.27 3.84 -10.57
CA LYS A 68 -11.30 3.97 -11.67
C LYS A 68 -11.35 2.83 -12.69
N THR A 69 -12.17 1.79 -12.46
CA THR A 69 -12.21 0.62 -13.32
C THR A 69 -13.65 0.16 -13.58
N PRO A 70 -13.90 -0.57 -14.68
CA PRO A 70 -15.24 -1.11 -14.95
C PRO A 70 -15.54 -2.38 -14.13
N VAL A 71 -14.54 -2.98 -13.49
CA VAL A 71 -14.61 -4.34 -12.90
C VAL A 71 -15.81 -4.51 -11.98
N ILE A 72 -15.98 -3.61 -11.01
CA ILE A 72 -17.06 -3.75 -10.01
C ILE A 72 -18.42 -3.57 -10.65
N LYS A 73 -18.59 -2.54 -11.49
CA LYS A 73 -19.86 -2.29 -12.19
C LYS A 73 -20.27 -3.44 -13.11
N ASP A 74 -19.31 -4.11 -13.73
CA ASP A 74 -19.60 -5.26 -14.59
C ASP A 74 -19.99 -6.48 -13.75
N VAL A 75 -19.35 -6.70 -12.60
CA VAL A 75 -19.76 -7.72 -11.63
C VAL A 75 -21.17 -7.43 -11.09
N GLU A 76 -21.48 -6.18 -10.73
CA GLU A 76 -22.81 -5.77 -10.29
C GLU A 76 -23.88 -6.12 -11.32
N LYS A 77 -23.65 -5.78 -12.60
CA LYS A 77 -24.58 -6.14 -13.70
C LYS A 77 -24.79 -7.65 -13.82
N VAL A 78 -23.72 -8.44 -13.70
CA VAL A 78 -23.79 -9.91 -13.76
C VAL A 78 -24.62 -10.44 -12.60
N LEU A 79 -24.39 -9.95 -11.39
CA LEU A 79 -25.13 -10.37 -10.20
C LEU A 79 -26.60 -9.91 -10.24
N MET A 80 -26.89 -8.69 -10.71
CA MET A 80 -28.26 -8.19 -10.86
C MET A 80 -29.03 -9.03 -11.88
N LYS A 81 -28.43 -9.30 -13.04
CA LYS A 81 -29.05 -10.14 -14.07
C LYS A 81 -29.34 -11.56 -13.58
N ALA A 82 -28.47 -12.11 -12.73
CA ALA A 82 -28.64 -13.44 -12.15
C ALA A 82 -29.53 -13.46 -10.89
N GLY A 83 -29.99 -12.30 -10.40
CA GLY A 83 -30.82 -12.19 -9.20
C GLY A 83 -30.07 -12.39 -7.87
N PHE A 84 -28.74 -12.26 -7.87
CA PHE A 84 -27.90 -12.44 -6.68
C PHE A 84 -27.38 -11.13 -6.07
N TYR A 85 -27.58 -9.98 -6.72
CA TYR A 85 -27.05 -8.71 -6.21
C TYR A 85 -27.76 -8.27 -4.94
N GLY A 86 -27.01 -8.12 -3.84
CA GLY A 86 -27.47 -7.50 -2.60
C GLY A 86 -27.06 -6.03 -2.54
N LEU A 87 -25.75 -5.78 -2.38
CA LEU A 87 -25.17 -4.43 -2.36
C LEU A 87 -23.66 -4.44 -2.59
N THR A 88 -23.08 -3.28 -2.86
CA THR A 88 -21.63 -3.06 -2.92
C THR A 88 -21.18 -2.12 -1.82
N PHE A 89 -20.10 -2.48 -1.11
CA PHE A 89 -19.42 -1.64 -0.13
C PHE A 89 -17.97 -1.40 -0.57
N SER A 90 -17.64 -0.15 -0.88
CA SER A 90 -16.32 0.25 -1.39
C SER A 90 -15.53 1.18 -0.47
N ASP A 91 -16.13 1.59 0.64
CA ASP A 91 -15.58 2.60 1.56
C ASP A 91 -14.58 2.03 2.59
N ILE A 92 -13.99 0.86 2.32
CA ILE A 92 -12.93 0.34 3.19
C ILE A 92 -11.68 1.18 2.97
N ALA A 93 -11.32 1.98 3.97
CA ALA A 93 -10.05 2.68 3.96
C ALA A 93 -8.86 1.70 4.08
N GLN A 94 -7.66 2.16 3.72
CA GLN A 94 -6.44 1.37 3.93
C GLN A 94 -6.31 0.97 5.40
N HIS A 95 -5.75 -0.23 5.62
CA HIS A 95 -5.64 -0.88 6.94
C HIS A 95 -6.96 -1.29 7.62
N ALA A 96 -8.11 -1.12 6.94
CA ALA A 96 -9.42 -1.57 7.38
C ALA A 96 -9.80 -1.07 8.79
N PRO A 97 -10.17 0.20 8.96
CA PRO A 97 -10.63 0.71 10.26
C PRO A 97 -11.86 -0.05 10.77
N ILE A 98 -11.92 -0.29 12.09
CA ILE A 98 -13.04 -1.03 12.71
C ILE A 98 -14.40 -0.38 12.44
N LYS A 99 -14.45 0.96 12.31
CA LYS A 99 -15.68 1.70 11.99
C LYS A 99 -16.27 1.29 10.64
N ASP A 100 -15.42 1.10 9.62
CA ASP A 100 -15.84 0.65 8.29
C ASP A 100 -16.37 -0.78 8.33
N ILE A 101 -15.69 -1.66 9.06
CA ILE A 101 -16.11 -3.05 9.27
C ILE A 101 -17.46 -3.12 9.99
N GLN A 102 -17.69 -2.29 11.02
CA GLN A 102 -18.96 -2.27 11.76
C GLN A 102 -20.12 -1.74 10.91
N ARG A 103 -19.87 -0.72 10.07
CA ARG A 103 -20.84 -0.21 9.09
C ARG A 103 -21.18 -1.28 8.05
N ALA A 104 -20.18 -1.92 7.47
CA ALA A 104 -20.37 -3.02 6.52
C ALA A 104 -21.11 -4.21 7.14
N LYS A 105 -20.80 -4.57 8.38
CA LYS A 105 -21.54 -5.58 9.16
C LYS A 105 -23.01 -5.20 9.31
N GLN A 106 -23.31 -3.95 9.64
CA GLN A 106 -24.70 -3.51 9.79
C GLN A 106 -25.45 -3.60 8.46
N LEU A 107 -24.85 -3.14 7.36
CA LEU A 107 -25.42 -3.27 6.02
C LEU A 107 -25.65 -4.74 5.64
N ALA A 108 -24.74 -5.65 6.01
CA ALA A 108 -24.89 -7.07 5.75
C ALA A 108 -26.09 -7.68 6.52
N LEU A 109 -26.33 -7.24 7.75
CA LEU A 109 -27.48 -7.66 8.56
C LEU A 109 -28.79 -7.08 8.01
N ASP A 110 -28.83 -5.78 7.76
CA ASP A 110 -30.04 -5.05 7.33
C ASP A 110 -30.54 -5.53 5.96
N ASN A 111 -29.62 -5.95 5.08
CA ASN A 111 -29.96 -6.44 3.74
C ASN A 111 -30.08 -7.96 3.66
N GLU A 112 -29.91 -8.68 4.77
CA GLU A 112 -29.96 -10.15 4.83
C GLU A 112 -29.00 -10.81 3.84
N ILE A 113 -27.72 -10.42 3.89
CA ILE A 113 -26.70 -10.94 3.00
C ILE A 113 -26.39 -12.40 3.32
N ASP A 114 -26.34 -13.23 2.27
CA ASP A 114 -26.10 -14.68 2.35
C ASP A 114 -24.68 -15.07 1.97
N LEU A 115 -23.98 -14.26 1.17
CA LEU A 115 -22.62 -14.52 0.70
C LEU A 115 -21.82 -13.23 0.56
N LEU A 116 -20.54 -13.29 0.94
CA LEU A 116 -19.61 -12.17 0.77
C LEU A 116 -18.67 -12.42 -0.42
N LEU A 117 -18.49 -11.40 -1.26
CA LEU A 117 -17.57 -11.41 -2.39
C LEU A 117 -16.55 -10.29 -2.21
N SER A 118 -15.28 -10.63 -1.94
CA SER A 118 -14.21 -9.61 -1.88
C SER A 118 -13.48 -9.50 -3.21
N ILE A 119 -13.37 -8.30 -3.77
CA ILE A 119 -12.58 -8.03 -4.98
C ILE A 119 -11.58 -6.92 -4.68
N GLY A 120 -10.29 -7.25 -4.71
CA GLY A 120 -9.22 -6.28 -4.42
C GLY A 120 -7.96 -6.93 -3.83
N GLY A 121 -7.12 -6.11 -3.20
CA GLY A 121 -5.95 -6.60 -2.47
C GLY A 121 -6.27 -7.08 -1.06
N GLY A 122 -5.24 -7.16 -0.20
CA GLY A 122 -5.40 -7.69 1.16
C GLY A 122 -6.41 -6.95 2.04
N SER A 123 -6.54 -5.63 1.93
CA SER A 123 -7.44 -4.85 2.81
C SER A 123 -8.93 -5.18 2.61
N PRO A 124 -9.50 -5.19 1.39
CA PRO A 124 -10.85 -5.70 1.17
C PRO A 124 -11.04 -7.15 1.63
N ILE A 125 -10.09 -8.04 1.34
CA ILE A 125 -10.18 -9.47 1.68
C ILE A 125 -10.24 -9.67 3.20
N ASP A 126 -9.32 -9.06 3.96
CA ASP A 126 -9.30 -9.16 5.42
C ASP A 126 -10.53 -8.49 6.05
N SER A 127 -10.96 -7.35 5.50
CA SER A 127 -12.20 -6.71 5.97
C SER A 127 -13.40 -7.63 5.79
N THR A 128 -13.50 -8.34 4.68
CA THR A 128 -14.59 -9.30 4.43
C THR A 128 -14.63 -10.41 5.46
N LYS A 129 -13.47 -10.98 5.83
CA LYS A 129 -13.38 -11.98 6.89
C LYS A 129 -13.82 -11.40 8.24
N ALA A 130 -13.35 -10.20 8.58
CA ALA A 130 -13.73 -9.51 9.82
C ALA A 130 -15.25 -9.21 9.86
N ILE A 131 -15.83 -8.77 8.73
CA ILE A 131 -17.29 -8.58 8.59
C ILE A 131 -18.00 -9.90 8.86
N SER A 132 -17.60 -11.00 8.23
CA SER A 132 -18.21 -12.30 8.49
C SER A 132 -18.10 -12.73 9.95
N TYR A 133 -16.97 -12.44 10.61
CA TYR A 133 -16.79 -12.70 12.02
C TYR A 133 -17.80 -11.93 12.88
N PHE A 134 -17.89 -10.60 12.68
CA PHE A 134 -18.78 -9.77 13.48
C PHE A 134 -20.27 -9.98 13.16
N VAL A 135 -20.62 -10.40 11.94
CA VAL A 135 -21.99 -10.82 11.62
C VAL A 135 -22.37 -12.07 12.42
N ARG A 136 -21.47 -13.05 12.53
CA ARG A 136 -21.69 -14.26 13.34
C ARG A 136 -21.80 -13.95 14.82
N GLU A 137 -20.92 -13.08 15.34
CA GLU A 137 -20.99 -12.63 16.74
C GLU A 137 -22.32 -11.91 17.03
N ALA A 138 -22.78 -11.04 16.14
CA ALA A 138 -24.08 -10.36 16.26
C ALA A 138 -25.27 -11.34 16.25
N LYS A 139 -25.12 -12.50 15.61
CA LYS A 139 -26.10 -13.61 15.62
C LYS A 139 -25.92 -14.57 16.81
N GLY A 140 -25.18 -14.17 17.84
CA GLY A 140 -24.98 -14.95 19.08
C GLY A 140 -23.79 -15.92 19.03
N GLY A 141 -22.86 -15.75 18.09
CA GLY A 141 -21.60 -16.50 18.03
C GLY A 141 -21.74 -17.98 17.66
N LYS A 142 -22.95 -18.42 17.27
CA LYS A 142 -23.28 -19.80 16.89
C LYS A 142 -23.59 -19.88 15.39
N GLY A 143 -23.44 -21.08 14.82
CA GLY A 143 -23.66 -21.33 13.41
C GLY A 143 -22.44 -21.04 12.52
N PRO A 144 -22.58 -21.23 11.19
CA PRO A 144 -21.50 -21.03 10.23
C PRO A 144 -21.21 -19.55 10.00
N PHE A 145 -19.99 -19.25 9.53
CA PHE A 145 -19.64 -17.96 8.96
C PHE A 145 -20.35 -17.79 7.60
N LEU A 146 -20.50 -16.53 7.14
CA LEU A 146 -21.01 -16.29 5.79
C LEU A 146 -20.00 -16.87 4.78
N PRO A 147 -20.45 -17.64 3.77
CA PRO A 147 -19.59 -18.07 2.68
C PRO A 147 -18.88 -16.87 2.04
N HIS A 148 -17.58 -17.05 1.75
CA HIS A 148 -16.73 -16.00 1.21
C HIS A 148 -16.05 -16.46 -0.07
N ILE A 149 -16.22 -15.70 -1.14
CA ILE A 149 -15.45 -15.80 -2.39
C ILE A 149 -14.43 -14.65 -2.43
N ALA A 150 -13.16 -14.98 -2.62
CA ALA A 150 -12.10 -13.98 -2.78
C ALA A 150 -11.64 -13.89 -4.24
N VAL A 151 -11.50 -12.67 -4.75
CA VAL A 151 -10.97 -12.34 -6.07
C VAL A 151 -9.78 -11.37 -5.88
N PRO A 152 -8.57 -11.91 -5.68
CA PRO A 152 -7.39 -11.09 -5.40
C PRO A 152 -6.94 -10.29 -6.63
N THR A 153 -6.58 -9.03 -6.43
CA THR A 153 -5.98 -8.17 -7.47
C THR A 153 -4.51 -7.83 -7.20
N THR A 154 -3.98 -8.29 -6.06
CA THR A 154 -2.58 -8.18 -5.64
C THR A 154 -2.04 -9.55 -5.26
N LEU A 155 -0.72 -9.68 -5.08
CA LEU A 155 -0.07 -10.98 -4.80
C LEU A 155 0.16 -11.23 -3.30
N SER A 156 -0.49 -10.46 -2.42
CA SER A 156 -0.25 -10.45 -0.97
C SER A 156 -0.82 -11.65 -0.21
N VAL A 157 -1.56 -12.55 -0.87
CA VAL A 157 -2.12 -13.79 -0.32
C VAL A 157 -2.91 -13.66 0.97
N ALA A 158 -3.68 -12.57 1.11
CA ALA A 158 -4.58 -12.43 2.25
C ALA A 158 -5.62 -13.57 2.24
N GLU A 159 -6.09 -13.96 1.06
CA GLU A 159 -7.06 -15.01 0.78
C GLU A 159 -6.67 -16.42 1.26
N THR A 160 -5.43 -16.65 1.69
CA THR A 160 -5.04 -17.97 2.23
C THR A 160 -5.05 -18.01 3.76
N THR A 161 -5.21 -16.86 4.41
CA THR A 161 -5.04 -16.76 5.87
C THR A 161 -6.36 -16.79 6.62
N GLN A 162 -6.31 -17.40 7.81
CA GLN A 162 -7.41 -17.40 8.79
C GLN A 162 -7.49 -16.15 9.67
N ASN A 163 -6.51 -15.24 9.50
CA ASN A 163 -6.44 -13.99 10.22
C ASN A 163 -7.12 -12.89 9.39
N ALA A 164 -7.67 -11.93 10.10
CA ALA A 164 -8.14 -10.68 9.51
C ALA A 164 -7.70 -9.52 10.41
N GLY A 165 -6.75 -8.72 9.93
CA GLY A 165 -6.22 -7.59 10.68
C GLY A 165 -6.97 -6.29 10.36
N TYR A 166 -7.40 -5.58 11.38
CA TYR A 166 -8.07 -4.28 11.28
C TYR A 166 -7.47 -3.27 12.27
N THR A 167 -7.74 -1.98 12.06
CA THR A 167 -7.28 -0.92 12.97
C THR A 167 -8.38 -0.58 13.97
N SER A 168 -8.09 -0.64 15.28
CA SER A 168 -9.03 -0.28 16.33
C SER A 168 -9.31 1.22 16.40
N GLU A 169 -10.28 1.62 17.23
CA GLU A 169 -10.53 3.05 17.49
C GLU A 169 -9.35 3.78 18.14
N GLU A 170 -8.45 3.04 18.78
CA GLU A 170 -7.21 3.55 19.37
C GLU A 170 -6.05 3.63 18.37
N GLY A 171 -6.27 3.31 17.09
CA GLY A 171 -5.23 3.27 16.06
C GLY A 171 -4.32 2.04 16.14
N LYS A 172 -4.61 1.07 17.01
CA LYS A 172 -3.80 -0.15 17.15
C LYS A 172 -4.25 -1.21 16.14
N LYS A 173 -3.30 -1.95 15.58
CA LYS A 173 -3.62 -3.13 14.77
C LYS A 173 -4.13 -4.26 15.69
N VAL A 174 -5.35 -4.70 15.45
CA VAL A 174 -5.99 -5.83 16.13
C VAL A 174 -6.39 -6.84 15.06
N GLY A 175 -6.66 -8.08 15.43
CA GLY A 175 -7.13 -9.07 14.48
C GLY A 175 -8.09 -10.07 15.08
N VAL A 176 -8.93 -10.64 14.22
CA VAL A 176 -9.67 -11.85 14.51
C VAL A 176 -8.97 -13.03 13.87
N ASN A 177 -9.03 -14.19 14.52
CA ASN A 177 -8.49 -15.45 14.05
C ASN A 177 -9.54 -16.54 14.25
N ASN A 178 -9.85 -17.28 13.19
CA ASN A 178 -10.63 -18.49 13.29
C ASN A 178 -10.35 -19.40 12.07
N PRO A 179 -10.11 -20.71 12.24
CA PRO A 179 -9.85 -21.64 11.13
C PRO A 179 -10.94 -21.69 10.05
N ALA A 180 -12.15 -21.24 10.35
CA ALA A 180 -13.27 -21.17 9.42
C ALA A 180 -13.40 -19.83 8.66
N LEU A 181 -12.54 -18.84 8.91
CA LEU A 181 -12.55 -17.56 8.21
C LEU A 181 -11.89 -17.49 6.82
N PRO A 182 -10.95 -18.38 6.42
CA PRO A 182 -10.44 -18.34 5.05
C PRO A 182 -11.57 -18.44 4.01
N PRO A 183 -11.45 -17.76 2.85
CA PRO A 183 -12.37 -17.89 1.73
C PRO A 183 -12.65 -19.34 1.37
N SER A 184 -13.91 -19.64 1.06
CA SER A 184 -14.32 -20.96 0.57
C SER A 184 -13.98 -21.17 -0.90
N ILE A 185 -13.89 -20.08 -1.68
CA ILE A 185 -13.45 -20.12 -3.09
C ILE A 185 -12.52 -18.95 -3.35
N ILE A 186 -11.45 -19.20 -4.12
CA ILE A 186 -10.54 -18.17 -4.62
C ILE A 186 -10.61 -18.15 -6.15
N ILE A 187 -10.67 -16.96 -6.74
CA ILE A 187 -10.65 -16.76 -8.19
C ILE A 187 -9.48 -15.85 -8.56
N TYR A 188 -8.43 -16.43 -9.12
CA TYR A 188 -7.27 -15.74 -9.66
C TYR A 188 -7.46 -15.41 -11.14
N ASP A 189 -7.96 -14.21 -11.43
CA ASP A 189 -8.04 -13.70 -12.78
C ASP A 189 -6.87 -12.74 -13.06
N PRO A 190 -5.87 -13.15 -13.85
CA PRO A 190 -4.67 -12.33 -14.11
C PRO A 190 -5.01 -11.00 -14.79
N LEU A 191 -6.15 -10.90 -15.49
CA LEU A 191 -6.57 -9.67 -16.16
C LEU A 191 -6.94 -8.57 -15.16
N LEU A 192 -7.25 -8.91 -13.92
CA LEU A 192 -7.55 -7.91 -12.88
C LEU A 192 -6.28 -7.25 -12.33
N THR A 193 -5.14 -7.94 -12.41
CA THR A 193 -3.84 -7.38 -11.98
C THR A 193 -3.36 -6.23 -12.87
N LEU A 194 -4.02 -6.00 -14.01
CA LEU A 194 -3.74 -4.89 -14.93
C LEU A 194 -4.19 -3.54 -14.38
N TYR A 195 -5.16 -3.55 -13.47
CA TYR A 195 -5.60 -2.35 -12.77
C TYR A 195 -4.76 -2.06 -11.52
N THR A 196 -3.82 -2.94 -11.19
CA THR A 196 -2.88 -2.77 -10.08
C THR A 196 -1.61 -2.11 -10.58
N PRO A 197 -1.21 -0.94 -10.04
CA PRO A 197 0.07 -0.32 -10.40
C PRO A 197 1.23 -1.30 -10.27
N LEU A 198 2.17 -1.30 -11.22
CA LEU A 198 3.26 -2.28 -11.26
C LEU A 198 4.04 -2.35 -9.95
N HIS A 199 4.44 -1.21 -9.38
CA HIS A 199 5.18 -1.17 -8.11
C HIS A 199 4.40 -1.85 -6.97
N LEU A 200 3.07 -1.72 -6.95
CA LEU A 200 2.21 -2.37 -5.95
C LEU A 200 2.11 -3.88 -6.20
N LEU A 201 2.01 -4.29 -7.45
CA LEU A 201 2.00 -5.71 -7.81
C LEU A 201 3.33 -6.39 -7.47
N ILE A 202 4.46 -5.75 -7.80
CA ILE A 202 5.80 -6.28 -7.51
C ILE A 202 6.03 -6.34 -6.00
N SER A 203 5.81 -5.25 -5.25
CA SER A 203 6.01 -5.24 -3.80
C SER A 203 5.11 -6.24 -3.06
N THR A 204 3.86 -6.43 -3.50
CA THR A 204 3.00 -7.49 -2.95
C THR A 204 3.42 -8.89 -3.39
N GLY A 205 4.12 -9.04 -4.52
CA GLY A 205 4.77 -10.30 -4.91
C GLY A 205 6.01 -10.60 -4.07
N VAL A 206 6.80 -9.59 -3.72
CA VAL A 206 7.91 -9.73 -2.76
C VAL A 206 7.37 -10.13 -1.39
N ARG A 207 6.20 -9.63 -0.99
CA ARG A 207 5.50 -10.10 0.21
C ARG A 207 5.16 -11.59 0.15
N ALA A 208 4.72 -12.11 -1.00
CA ALA A 208 4.58 -13.56 -1.18
C ALA A 208 5.92 -14.28 -1.08
N LEU A 209 6.99 -13.74 -1.67
CA LEU A 209 8.33 -14.33 -1.58
C LEU A 209 8.80 -14.41 -0.12
N ASP A 210 8.56 -13.37 0.67
CA ASP A 210 8.78 -13.33 2.12
C ASP A 210 8.04 -14.49 2.80
N HIS A 211 6.74 -14.66 2.53
CA HIS A 211 5.98 -15.79 3.05
C HIS A 211 6.56 -17.17 2.69
N ALA A 212 7.00 -17.35 1.44
CA ALA A 212 7.61 -18.62 1.02
C ALA A 212 8.91 -18.89 1.79
N VAL A 213 9.79 -17.89 1.90
CA VAL A 213 11.07 -18.03 2.61
C VAL A 213 10.86 -18.27 4.10
N GLU A 214 9.97 -17.52 4.75
CA GLU A 214 9.69 -17.70 6.18
C GLU A 214 9.06 -19.07 6.49
N THR A 215 8.28 -19.62 5.55
CA THR A 215 7.68 -20.96 5.67
C THR A 215 8.73 -22.06 5.81
N LEU A 216 9.95 -21.87 5.31
CA LEU A 216 11.03 -22.86 5.37
C LEU A 216 11.56 -23.10 6.80
N TYR A 217 11.62 -22.05 7.62
CA TYR A 217 12.22 -22.10 8.96
C TYR A 217 11.22 -21.90 10.10
N ARG A 218 9.95 -21.61 9.80
CA ARG A 218 8.90 -21.50 10.82
C ARG A 218 8.57 -22.86 11.45
N PRO A 219 8.25 -22.87 12.75
CA PRO A 219 7.88 -24.10 13.45
C PRO A 219 6.51 -24.60 12.97
N LYS A 220 6.31 -25.93 13.05
CA LYS A 220 5.04 -26.62 12.78
C LYS A 220 4.49 -26.49 11.35
N VAL A 221 5.32 -26.09 10.39
CA VAL A 221 4.97 -26.14 8.96
C VAL A 221 5.21 -27.57 8.43
N PRO A 222 4.20 -28.22 7.81
CA PRO A 222 4.38 -29.55 7.22
C PRO A 222 5.41 -29.56 6.08
N LYS A 223 6.17 -30.65 5.96
CA LYS A 223 7.19 -30.82 4.90
C LYS A 223 6.66 -30.51 3.49
N GLY A 224 5.48 -31.04 3.14
CA GLY A 224 4.90 -30.80 1.81
C GLY A 224 4.66 -29.32 1.52
N VAL A 225 4.31 -28.53 2.53
CA VAL A 225 4.14 -27.07 2.39
C VAL A 225 5.50 -26.37 2.25
N LYS A 226 6.55 -26.84 2.95
CA LYS A 226 7.92 -26.35 2.73
C LYS A 226 8.43 -26.65 1.33
N ASP A 227 8.15 -27.85 0.80
CA ASP A 227 8.52 -28.23 -0.57
C ASP A 227 7.82 -27.34 -1.61
N MET A 228 6.55 -26.99 -1.39
CA MET A 228 5.83 -26.01 -2.23
C MET A 228 6.46 -24.62 -2.15
N ALA A 229 6.81 -24.16 -0.94
CA ALA A 229 7.45 -22.87 -0.75
C ALA A 229 8.79 -22.75 -1.50
N LEU A 230 9.57 -23.83 -1.61
CA LEU A 230 10.80 -23.85 -2.41
C LEU A 230 10.53 -23.56 -3.90
N TRP A 231 9.48 -24.18 -4.47
CA TRP A 231 9.08 -23.91 -5.86
C TRP A 231 8.50 -22.50 -6.05
N SER A 232 7.72 -22.03 -5.08
CA SER A 232 7.19 -20.67 -5.05
C SER A 232 8.30 -19.61 -5.07
N ILE A 233 9.39 -19.80 -4.31
CA ILE A 233 10.58 -18.91 -4.34
C ILE A 233 11.10 -18.75 -5.77
N ARG A 234 11.29 -19.86 -6.48
CA ARG A 234 11.76 -19.85 -7.88
C ARG A 234 10.76 -19.11 -8.78
N GLY A 235 9.49 -19.49 -8.70
CA GLY A 235 8.42 -18.98 -9.55
C GLY A 235 8.20 -17.47 -9.37
N LEU A 236 8.18 -17.00 -8.12
CA LEU A 236 8.04 -15.59 -7.78
C LEU A 236 9.24 -14.76 -8.24
N MET A 237 10.48 -15.15 -7.91
CA MET A 237 11.66 -14.38 -8.32
C MET A 237 11.75 -14.26 -9.85
N GLN A 238 11.51 -15.36 -10.57
CA GLN A 238 11.53 -15.35 -12.03
C GLN A 238 10.34 -14.57 -12.62
N GLY A 239 9.13 -14.84 -12.15
CA GLY A 239 7.90 -14.24 -12.66
C GLY A 239 7.82 -12.74 -12.41
N LEU A 240 8.26 -12.26 -11.25
CA LEU A 240 8.22 -10.82 -10.91
C LEU A 240 9.19 -10.03 -11.79
N ARG A 241 10.39 -10.58 -12.04
CA ARG A 241 11.34 -10.00 -12.99
C ARG A 241 10.79 -9.97 -14.42
N GLU A 242 10.24 -11.08 -14.90
CA GLU A 242 9.60 -11.15 -16.22
C GLU A 242 8.43 -10.16 -16.35
N CYS A 243 7.60 -10.03 -15.30
CA CYS A 243 6.50 -9.08 -15.25
C CYS A 243 7.00 -7.64 -15.37
N ASN A 244 8.06 -7.27 -14.62
CA ASN A 244 8.67 -5.94 -14.69
C ASN A 244 9.19 -5.61 -16.10
N GLU A 245 9.87 -6.57 -16.75
CA GLU A 245 10.41 -6.39 -18.11
C GLU A 245 9.31 -6.27 -19.18
N LEU A 246 8.20 -7.00 -19.03
CA LEU A 246 7.09 -6.96 -19.96
C LEU A 246 6.28 -5.66 -19.83
N GLU A 247 6.08 -5.15 -18.61
CA GLU A 247 5.41 -3.85 -18.39
C GLU A 247 6.13 -2.71 -19.14
N GLY A 248 7.46 -2.64 -19.03
CA GLY A 248 8.26 -1.64 -19.73
C GLY A 248 8.19 -1.75 -21.26
N LYS A 249 7.81 -2.91 -21.80
CA LYS A 249 7.52 -3.09 -23.23
C LYS A 249 6.08 -2.67 -23.57
N ARG A 250 5.12 -2.85 -22.65
CA ARG A 250 3.72 -2.47 -22.84
C ARG A 250 3.56 -0.97 -23.00
N GLU A 251 4.26 -0.15 -22.23
CA GLU A 251 4.25 1.32 -22.41
C GLU A 251 4.64 1.75 -23.83
N LYS A 252 5.44 0.93 -24.52
CA LYS A 252 5.87 1.18 -25.91
C LYS A 252 4.88 0.64 -26.96
N LYS A 253 4.04 -0.35 -26.61
CA LYS A 253 3.18 -1.08 -27.56
C LYS A 253 1.67 -0.92 -27.33
N GLY A 254 1.22 -0.53 -26.14
CA GLY A 254 -0.17 -0.22 -25.81
C GLY A 254 -1.14 -1.41 -25.70
N VAL A 255 -0.67 -2.66 -25.83
CA VAL A 255 -1.53 -3.87 -25.78
C VAL A 255 -0.85 -4.99 -25.01
N LEU A 256 -1.64 -5.82 -24.31
CA LEU A 256 -1.14 -7.01 -23.63
C LEU A 256 -0.78 -8.12 -24.62
N GLY A 257 0.45 -8.62 -24.48
CA GLY A 257 0.84 -9.87 -25.10
C GLY A 257 0.34 -11.05 -24.27
N GLU A 258 0.06 -12.18 -24.93
CA GLU A 258 -0.29 -13.43 -24.26
C GLU A 258 0.74 -13.88 -23.21
N GLU A 259 2.01 -13.54 -23.43
CA GLU A 259 3.10 -13.85 -22.51
C GLU A 259 2.93 -13.16 -21.15
N GLU A 260 2.55 -11.88 -21.12
CA GLU A 260 2.33 -11.14 -19.87
C GLU A 260 1.16 -11.73 -19.08
N VAL A 261 0.09 -12.13 -19.76
CA VAL A 261 -1.05 -12.83 -19.13
C VAL A 261 -0.60 -14.17 -18.53
N ARG A 262 0.23 -14.94 -19.25
CA ARG A 262 0.79 -16.21 -18.73
C ARG A 262 1.66 -15.99 -17.49
N VAL A 263 2.53 -14.99 -17.51
CA VAL A 263 3.40 -14.63 -16.37
C VAL A 263 2.56 -14.22 -15.16
N ARG A 264 1.58 -13.33 -15.34
CA ARG A 264 0.69 -12.89 -14.25
C ARG A 264 -0.16 -14.03 -13.69
N THR A 265 -0.62 -14.96 -14.55
CA THR A 265 -1.32 -16.18 -14.10
C THR A 265 -0.42 -17.03 -13.21
N ARG A 266 0.83 -17.29 -13.65
CA ARG A 266 1.80 -18.07 -12.89
C ARG A 266 2.10 -17.42 -11.55
N LEU A 267 2.32 -16.09 -11.53
CA LEU A 267 2.55 -15.33 -10.30
C LEU A 267 1.44 -15.45 -9.26
N MET A 268 0.17 -15.46 -9.68
CA MET A 268 -0.95 -15.65 -8.76
C MET A 268 -0.94 -17.05 -8.12
N VAL A 269 -0.60 -18.09 -8.89
CA VAL A 269 -0.48 -19.46 -8.39
C VAL A 269 0.75 -19.60 -7.50
N ASP A 270 1.91 -19.10 -7.92
CA ASP A 270 3.14 -19.13 -7.11
C ASP A 270 2.94 -18.38 -5.79
N ALA A 271 2.24 -17.23 -5.81
CA ALA A 271 1.91 -16.49 -4.61
C ALA A 271 1.03 -17.33 -3.68
N TRP A 272 -0.03 -17.95 -4.19
CA TRP A 272 -0.90 -18.86 -3.41
C TRP A 272 -0.11 -19.99 -2.74
N GLU A 273 0.83 -20.60 -3.47
CA GLU A 273 1.72 -21.65 -2.95
C GLU A 273 2.68 -21.15 -1.87
N ALA A 274 3.05 -19.87 -1.90
CA ALA A 274 3.95 -19.25 -0.94
C ALA A 274 3.40 -19.27 0.50
N LEU A 275 2.07 -19.26 0.65
CA LEU A 275 1.41 -19.29 1.94
C LEU A 275 0.18 -20.19 1.87
N TRP A 276 0.41 -21.50 1.97
CA TRP A 276 -0.67 -22.48 1.94
C TRP A 276 -1.69 -22.24 3.08
N PRO A 277 -3.00 -22.33 2.80
CA PRO A 277 -4.03 -22.14 3.81
C PRO A 277 -4.01 -23.29 4.82
N LEU A 278 -3.36 -23.05 5.96
CA LEU A 278 -3.25 -23.97 7.09
C LEU A 278 -4.17 -23.51 8.24
N SER A 279 -4.90 -24.45 8.83
CA SER A 279 -5.81 -24.21 9.97
C SER A 279 -5.09 -23.85 11.28
N SER A 280 -3.80 -24.17 11.40
CA SER A 280 -3.01 -23.93 12.59
C SER A 280 -1.56 -23.73 12.21
N VAL A 281 -1.13 -22.47 12.20
CA VAL A 281 0.28 -22.08 12.13
C VAL A 281 0.53 -20.94 13.10
N GLY A 282 1.69 -20.98 13.76
CA GLY A 282 2.15 -19.89 14.62
C GLY A 282 2.42 -18.61 13.83
N ALA A 283 2.91 -17.58 14.52
CA ALA A 283 3.32 -16.32 13.90
C ALA A 283 4.25 -16.55 12.70
N LEU A 284 4.23 -15.56 11.80
CA LEU A 284 5.21 -15.47 10.71
C LEU A 284 6.61 -15.16 11.26
N GLY A 285 7.60 -15.11 10.38
CA GLY A 285 9.01 -14.97 10.73
C GLY A 285 9.43 -13.53 11.09
N LEU A 286 10.75 -13.33 11.15
CA LEU A 286 11.39 -12.13 11.65
C LEU A 286 11.15 -10.95 10.71
N SER A 287 11.26 -11.20 9.41
CA SER A 287 11.00 -10.20 8.38
C SER A 287 9.57 -9.68 8.48
N HIS A 288 8.61 -10.59 8.66
CA HIS A 288 7.22 -10.22 8.83
C HIS A 288 6.98 -9.40 10.11
N ALA A 289 7.57 -9.79 11.24
CA ALA A 289 7.43 -9.09 12.52
C ALA A 289 8.05 -7.68 12.48
N LEU A 290 9.24 -7.54 11.89
CA LEU A 290 9.85 -6.24 11.61
C LEU A 290 8.94 -5.40 10.72
N GLY A 291 8.41 -5.99 9.65
CA GLY A 291 7.52 -5.31 8.73
C GLY A 291 6.21 -4.83 9.36
N HIS A 292 5.64 -5.58 10.32
CA HIS A 292 4.47 -5.11 11.09
C HIS A 292 4.82 -3.92 11.98
N ALA A 293 5.97 -3.95 12.64
CA ALA A 293 6.40 -2.85 13.49
C ALA A 293 6.64 -1.58 12.66
N LEU A 294 7.37 -1.68 11.55
CA LEU A 294 7.65 -0.56 10.66
C LEU A 294 6.37 -0.02 10.00
N GLY A 295 5.53 -0.91 9.47
CA GLY A 295 4.30 -0.51 8.78
C GLY A 295 3.25 0.10 9.72
N ALA A 296 3.19 -0.34 10.98
CA ALA A 296 2.26 0.23 11.95
C ALA A 296 2.72 1.59 12.51
N THR A 297 4.03 1.78 12.70
CA THR A 297 4.57 3.00 13.31
C THR A 297 4.79 4.10 12.27
N TYR A 298 5.30 3.77 11.09
CA TYR A 298 5.73 4.76 10.07
C TYR A 298 4.91 4.70 8.78
N SER A 299 3.79 3.97 8.78
CA SER A 299 2.90 3.85 7.61
C SER A 299 3.59 3.29 6.35
N VAL A 300 4.68 2.54 6.51
CA VAL A 300 5.33 1.83 5.39
C VAL A 300 4.34 0.81 4.81
N PRO A 301 4.07 0.82 3.49
CA PRO A 301 3.19 -0.16 2.87
C PRO A 301 3.70 -1.57 3.11
N HIS A 302 2.81 -2.52 3.43
CA HIS A 302 3.22 -3.86 3.88
C HIS A 302 4.06 -4.63 2.84
N GLY A 303 3.87 -4.39 1.54
CA GLY A 303 4.71 -4.96 0.49
C GLY A 303 6.14 -4.40 0.52
N MET A 304 6.28 -3.10 0.78
CA MET A 304 7.58 -2.44 0.93
C MET A 304 8.31 -2.92 2.17
N CYS A 305 7.59 -3.17 3.28
CA CYS A 305 8.19 -3.75 4.48
C CYS A 305 9.01 -5.01 4.16
N SER A 306 8.46 -5.95 3.38
CA SER A 306 9.18 -7.17 2.99
C SER A 306 10.40 -6.90 2.08
N CYS A 307 10.36 -5.84 1.27
CA CYS A 307 11.51 -5.42 0.46
C CYS A 307 12.66 -4.91 1.35
N LEU A 308 12.33 -4.24 2.46
CA LEU A 308 13.30 -3.73 3.44
C LEU A 308 13.87 -4.82 4.35
N THR A 309 13.06 -5.80 4.76
CA THR A 309 13.40 -6.68 5.88
C THR A 309 13.89 -8.07 5.48
N LEU A 310 13.41 -8.63 4.36
CA LEU A 310 13.56 -10.07 4.07
C LEU A 310 15.02 -10.49 3.87
N ALA A 311 15.74 -9.81 2.98
CA ALA A 311 17.11 -10.19 2.61
C ALA A 311 18.04 -10.19 3.84
N THR A 312 18.01 -9.10 4.61
CA THR A 312 18.81 -8.93 5.82
C THR A 312 18.42 -9.93 6.90
N SER A 313 17.12 -10.17 7.10
CA SER A 313 16.64 -11.17 8.08
C SER A 313 17.18 -12.57 7.77
N VAL A 314 17.15 -12.99 6.50
CA VAL A 314 17.66 -14.29 6.06
C VAL A 314 19.17 -14.41 6.28
N ARG A 315 19.95 -13.37 5.93
CA ARG A 315 21.42 -13.35 6.10
C ARG A 315 21.85 -13.54 7.54
N HIS A 316 21.15 -12.94 8.50
CA HIS A 316 21.52 -13.04 9.93
C HIS A 316 20.93 -14.27 10.60
N LEU A 317 19.71 -14.69 10.24
CA LEU A 317 19.12 -15.92 10.74
C LEU A 317 19.94 -17.15 10.33
N SER A 318 20.46 -17.19 9.11
CA SER A 318 21.25 -18.33 8.61
C SER A 318 22.47 -18.63 9.47
N ALA A 319 23.05 -17.64 10.14
CA ALA A 319 24.21 -17.83 11.03
C ALA A 319 23.87 -18.59 12.32
N LYS A 320 22.59 -18.69 12.71
CA LYS A 320 22.15 -19.25 13.99
C LYS A 320 21.18 -20.42 13.86
N LEU A 321 20.42 -20.51 12.77
CA LEU A 321 19.52 -21.64 12.52
C LEU A 321 20.25 -22.98 12.56
N SER A 322 19.49 -24.03 12.89
CA SER A 322 19.97 -25.40 12.99
C SER A 322 18.93 -26.41 12.51
N GLY A 323 19.33 -27.70 12.44
CA GLY A 323 18.45 -28.81 12.10
C GLY A 323 17.64 -28.61 10.82
N ASP A 324 16.39 -29.07 10.84
CA ASP A 324 15.48 -28.99 9.70
C ASP A 324 15.27 -27.54 9.19
N ASN A 325 15.28 -26.55 10.08
CA ASN A 325 15.06 -25.15 9.70
C ASN A 325 16.22 -24.63 8.84
N LEU A 326 17.46 -24.92 9.23
CA LEU A 326 18.64 -24.61 8.44
C LEU A 326 18.64 -25.42 7.13
N ASP A 327 18.30 -26.70 7.19
CA ASP A 327 18.30 -27.58 6.02
C ASP A 327 17.37 -27.06 4.90
N TYR A 328 16.14 -26.66 5.24
CA TYR A 328 15.22 -26.10 4.24
C TYR A 328 15.64 -24.72 3.75
N LEU A 329 16.12 -23.84 4.64
CA LEU A 329 16.58 -22.52 4.22
C LEU A 329 17.80 -22.61 3.30
N ALA A 330 18.73 -23.52 3.59
CA ALA A 330 19.85 -23.82 2.70
C ALA A 330 19.37 -24.40 1.37
N MET A 331 18.38 -25.31 1.40
CA MET A 331 17.81 -25.93 0.20
C MET A 331 17.30 -24.90 -0.82
N ALA A 332 16.80 -23.75 -0.35
CA ALA A 332 16.28 -22.69 -1.21
C ALA A 332 17.30 -22.21 -2.25
N ILE A 333 18.62 -22.34 -2.00
CA ILE A 333 19.65 -21.95 -2.97
C ILE A 333 19.56 -22.75 -4.28
N ALA A 334 19.08 -24.01 -4.24
CA ALA A 334 18.87 -24.84 -5.43
C ALA A 334 17.67 -24.36 -6.28
N PHE A 335 16.80 -23.53 -5.69
CA PHE A 335 15.60 -23.01 -6.32
C PHE A 335 15.77 -21.57 -6.81
N VAL A 336 16.67 -20.79 -6.20
CA VAL A 336 17.07 -19.46 -6.67
C VAL A 336 17.52 -19.51 -8.14
N PRO A 337 16.88 -18.75 -9.05
CA PRO A 337 17.36 -18.63 -10.42
C PRO A 337 18.79 -18.09 -10.49
N SER A 338 19.64 -18.70 -11.32
CA SER A 338 21.09 -18.43 -11.33
C SER A 338 21.45 -16.98 -11.65
N GLN A 339 20.59 -16.24 -12.37
CA GLN A 339 20.82 -14.82 -12.66
C GLN A 339 20.75 -13.91 -11.41
N PHE A 340 20.17 -14.41 -10.31
CA PHE A 340 20.05 -13.68 -9.05
C PHE A 340 21.13 -14.07 -8.05
N LEU A 341 22.02 -15.03 -8.38
CA LEU A 341 23.13 -15.35 -7.52
C LEU A 341 24.12 -14.17 -7.45
N PRO A 342 24.71 -13.89 -6.26
CA PRO A 342 25.70 -12.83 -6.11
C PRO A 342 26.93 -13.00 -7.01
N LYS A 343 27.59 -11.90 -7.33
CA LYS A 343 28.82 -11.92 -8.15
C LYS A 343 29.85 -12.88 -7.57
N GLY A 344 30.36 -13.78 -8.41
CA GLY A 344 31.33 -14.81 -8.02
C GLY A 344 30.71 -16.16 -7.63
N LYS A 345 29.38 -16.24 -7.46
CA LYS A 345 28.66 -17.50 -7.19
C LYS A 345 27.94 -17.95 -8.47
N ASN A 346 28.66 -18.65 -9.35
CA ASN A 346 28.10 -19.16 -10.61
C ASN A 346 27.71 -20.65 -10.57
N LYS A 347 27.88 -21.30 -9.40
CA LYS A 347 27.52 -22.70 -9.22
C LYS A 347 26.00 -22.84 -9.22
N LYS A 348 25.47 -23.70 -10.09
CA LYS A 348 24.10 -24.19 -9.98
C LYS A 348 24.08 -25.26 -8.89
N TYR A 349 23.25 -25.09 -7.87
CA TYR A 349 23.08 -26.06 -6.79
C TYR A 349 21.95 -27.02 -7.12
N THR A 350 22.14 -28.31 -6.88
CA THR A 350 21.04 -29.30 -6.83
C THR A 350 20.58 -29.54 -5.40
N ILE A 351 19.46 -30.26 -5.24
CA ILE A 351 18.98 -30.67 -3.91
C ILE A 351 20.03 -31.59 -3.25
N GLU A 352 20.58 -32.53 -4.03
CA GLU A 352 21.59 -33.49 -3.58
C GLU A 352 22.89 -32.79 -3.16
N ASP A 353 23.32 -31.74 -3.89
CA ASP A 353 24.45 -30.91 -3.50
C ASP A 353 24.28 -30.36 -2.07
N VAL A 354 23.10 -29.81 -1.77
CA VAL A 354 22.82 -29.17 -0.47
C VAL A 354 22.63 -30.19 0.64
N GLN A 355 22.06 -31.36 0.34
CA GLN A 355 21.92 -32.45 1.32
C GLN A 355 23.27 -32.98 1.80
N GLY A 356 24.29 -32.97 0.94
CA GLY A 356 25.64 -33.41 1.26
C GLY A 356 26.50 -32.39 2.01
N MET A 357 26.03 -31.14 2.17
CA MET A 357 26.78 -30.06 2.81
C MET A 357 26.96 -30.25 4.32
N SER A 358 28.10 -29.81 4.85
CA SER A 358 28.29 -29.59 6.29
C SER A 358 27.33 -28.52 6.83
N VAL A 359 27.22 -28.41 8.15
CA VAL A 359 26.40 -27.37 8.78
C VAL A 359 26.87 -25.97 8.36
N GLU A 360 28.18 -25.73 8.35
CA GLU A 360 28.80 -24.46 7.96
C GLU A 360 28.54 -24.14 6.48
N GLU A 361 28.64 -25.13 5.60
CA GLU A 361 28.32 -24.99 4.18
C GLU A 361 26.83 -24.67 3.97
N LYS A 362 25.93 -25.31 4.74
CA LYS A 362 24.49 -24.99 4.72
C LYS A 362 24.20 -23.57 5.21
N ARG A 363 24.91 -23.10 6.24
CA ARG A 363 24.79 -21.70 6.72
C ARG A 363 25.22 -20.71 5.65
N GLU A 364 26.32 -20.98 4.96
CA GLU A 364 26.79 -20.16 3.84
C GLU A 364 25.82 -20.19 2.65
N ALA A 365 25.24 -21.37 2.32
CA ALA A 365 24.21 -21.50 1.30
C ALA A 365 22.95 -20.68 1.65
N ALA A 366 22.45 -20.82 2.88
CA ALA A 366 21.31 -20.06 3.39
C ALA A 366 21.58 -18.55 3.43
N LYS A 367 22.78 -18.12 3.79
CA LYS A 367 23.20 -16.72 3.69
C LYS A 367 23.16 -16.22 2.23
N THR A 368 23.66 -17.04 1.30
CA THR A 368 23.65 -16.73 -0.15
C THR A 368 22.22 -16.57 -0.67
N VAL A 369 21.22 -17.26 -0.10
CA VAL A 369 19.80 -17.03 -0.43
C VAL A 369 19.38 -15.59 -0.11
N GLY A 370 19.73 -15.08 1.08
CA GLY A 370 19.46 -13.69 1.46
C GLY A 370 20.14 -12.67 0.53
N GLU A 371 21.40 -12.91 0.18
CA GLU A 371 22.14 -12.08 -0.79
C GLU A 371 21.50 -12.14 -2.19
N SER A 372 20.98 -13.30 -2.59
CA SER A 372 20.30 -13.47 -3.88
C SER A 372 18.96 -12.75 -3.95
N ILE A 373 18.23 -12.67 -2.83
CA ILE A 373 17.01 -11.89 -2.71
C ILE A 373 17.33 -10.40 -2.90
N GLU A 374 18.41 -9.90 -2.31
CA GLU A 374 18.85 -8.51 -2.48
C GLU A 374 19.21 -8.20 -3.94
N VAL A 375 19.98 -9.07 -4.61
CA VAL A 375 20.26 -8.95 -6.04
C VAL A 375 18.97 -8.91 -6.85
N PHE A 376 18.02 -9.82 -6.55
CA PHE A 376 16.71 -9.85 -7.20
C PHE A 376 15.92 -8.56 -7.01
N LEU A 377 15.86 -7.99 -5.80
CA LEU A 377 15.13 -6.74 -5.55
C LEU A 377 15.66 -5.58 -6.41
N GLY A 378 16.98 -5.51 -6.58
CA GLY A 378 17.61 -4.56 -7.51
C GLY A 378 17.25 -4.80 -8.99
N THR A 379 16.82 -6.01 -9.36
CA THR A 379 16.37 -6.32 -10.72
C THR A 379 14.92 -5.91 -11.01
N VAL A 380 14.14 -5.57 -9.98
CA VAL A 380 12.73 -5.16 -10.09
C VAL A 380 12.47 -3.75 -9.54
N ASP A 381 13.53 -2.95 -9.42
CA ASP A 381 13.50 -1.54 -9.02
C ASP A 381 12.78 -1.29 -7.68
N MET A 382 12.91 -2.23 -6.73
CA MET A 382 12.33 -2.08 -5.39
C MET A 382 13.32 -1.45 -4.43
N GLU A 383 12.81 -0.53 -3.59
CA GLU A 383 13.55 0.09 -2.50
C GLU A 383 13.91 -0.93 -1.42
N THR A 384 15.16 -0.88 -0.95
CA THR A 384 15.69 -1.80 0.07
C THR A 384 16.28 -1.08 1.28
N LYS A 385 16.20 0.25 1.30
CA LYS A 385 16.86 1.10 2.28
C LYS A 385 15.88 1.73 3.25
N LEU A 386 16.20 1.62 4.54
CA LEU A 386 15.33 2.17 5.58
C LEU A 386 15.38 3.71 5.62
N SER A 387 16.50 4.30 5.19
CA SER A 387 16.69 5.76 5.09
C SER A 387 15.68 6.45 4.18
N GLU A 388 15.05 5.73 3.24
CA GLU A 388 14.06 6.26 2.31
C GLU A 388 12.67 6.46 2.96
N TRP A 389 12.48 6.01 4.21
CA TRP A 389 11.18 5.98 4.91
C TRP A 389 11.12 6.81 6.20
N GLU A 390 12.10 7.70 6.43
CA GLU A 390 12.15 8.61 7.61
C GLU A 390 12.01 7.91 8.98
N VAL A 391 12.37 6.63 9.07
CA VAL A 391 12.35 5.88 10.33
C VAL A 391 13.48 6.40 11.24
N PRO A 392 13.24 6.81 12.50
CA PRO A 392 14.31 7.22 13.41
C PRO A 392 15.15 6.02 13.86
N LYS A 393 16.48 6.20 13.94
CA LYS A 393 17.40 5.12 14.31
C LYS A 393 17.22 4.67 15.76
N GLU A 394 16.87 5.60 16.64
CA GLU A 394 16.61 5.36 18.06
C GLU A 394 15.41 4.44 18.32
N ASP A 395 14.43 4.39 17.42
CA ASP A 395 13.23 3.59 17.58
C ASP A 395 13.47 2.10 17.25
N LEU A 396 14.57 1.78 16.56
CA LEU A 396 14.90 0.41 16.18
C LEU A 396 15.16 -0.49 17.39
N GLY A 397 15.81 0.04 18.44
CA GLY A 397 16.05 -0.70 19.68
C GLY A 397 14.73 -1.19 20.33
N PRO A 398 13.80 -0.29 20.68
CA PRO A 398 12.48 -0.66 21.20
C PRO A 398 11.68 -1.60 20.28
N ILE A 399 11.75 -1.40 18.95
CA ILE A 399 11.14 -2.31 17.97
C ILE A 399 11.71 -3.72 18.10
N GLY A 400 13.04 -3.85 18.18
CA GLY A 400 13.73 -5.12 18.34
C GLY A 400 13.34 -5.86 19.62
N GLU A 401 13.27 -5.16 20.75
CA GLU A 401 12.88 -5.76 22.04
C GLU A 401 11.47 -6.37 21.98
N LYS A 402 10.50 -5.63 21.42
CA LYS A 402 9.12 -6.10 21.26
C LYS A 402 9.02 -7.35 20.36
N ILE A 403 9.83 -7.42 19.32
CA ILE A 403 9.87 -8.56 18.39
C ILE A 403 10.41 -9.81 19.09
N VAL A 404 11.49 -9.68 19.85
CA VAL A 404 12.09 -10.77 20.63
C VAL A 404 11.09 -11.35 21.63
N GLU A 405 10.27 -10.50 22.26
CA GLU A 405 9.19 -10.94 23.15
C GLU A 405 8.08 -11.70 22.43
N THR A 406 7.76 -11.31 21.19
CA THR A 406 6.62 -11.85 20.45
C THR A 406 6.93 -13.19 19.75
N LEU A 407 8.13 -13.35 19.17
CA LEU A 407 8.46 -14.52 18.33
C LEU A 407 9.11 -15.69 19.07
N GLY A 408 9.67 -15.47 20.27
CA GLY A 408 10.13 -16.55 21.15
C GLY A 408 11.35 -17.36 20.67
N GLY A 409 12.00 -16.99 19.56
CA GLY A 409 13.35 -17.47 19.21
C GLY A 409 13.46 -18.71 18.32
N TYR A 410 12.39 -19.20 17.68
CA TYR A 410 12.44 -20.38 16.79
C TYR A 410 13.06 -21.63 17.45
N ASP A 411 14.19 -22.12 16.92
CA ASP A 411 15.01 -23.24 17.42
C ASP A 411 16.25 -22.78 18.22
N MET A 412 16.42 -21.48 18.46
CA MET A 412 17.53 -20.89 19.22
C MET A 412 17.06 -20.31 20.56
N SER A 413 18.01 -20.01 21.46
CA SER A 413 17.68 -19.33 22.72
C SER A 413 17.17 -17.91 22.49
N LYS A 414 16.42 -17.36 23.45
CA LYS A 414 15.91 -15.98 23.37
C LYS A 414 17.06 -14.96 23.27
N GLU A 415 18.17 -15.22 23.97
CA GLU A 415 19.39 -14.41 23.95
C GLU A 415 20.11 -14.46 22.60
N GLU A 416 20.17 -15.63 21.95
CA GLU A 416 20.71 -15.75 20.60
C GLU A 416 19.83 -15.06 19.58
N PHE A 417 18.51 -15.24 19.69
CA PHE A 417 17.57 -14.56 18.81
C PHE A 417 17.63 -13.04 18.97
N LYS A 418 17.77 -12.54 20.20
CA LYS A 418 17.98 -11.11 20.46
C LYS A 418 19.19 -10.56 19.68
N LYS A 419 20.32 -11.28 19.71
CA LYS A 419 21.52 -10.88 18.94
C LYS A 419 21.25 -10.85 17.44
N VAL A 420 20.52 -11.84 16.90
CA VAL A 420 20.11 -11.84 15.49
C VAL A 420 19.29 -10.60 15.15
N VAL A 421 18.30 -10.26 15.98
CA VAL A 421 17.47 -9.06 15.78
C VAL A 421 18.31 -7.79 15.82
N GLU A 422 19.23 -7.66 16.77
CA GLU A 422 20.16 -6.53 16.87
C GLU A 422 21.07 -6.43 15.64
N ASP A 423 21.62 -7.54 15.15
CA ASP A 423 22.47 -7.58 13.97
C ASP A 423 21.69 -7.18 12.70
N VAL A 424 20.45 -7.64 12.54
CA VAL A 424 19.54 -7.23 11.45
C VAL A 424 19.29 -5.72 11.48
N LEU A 425 18.88 -5.19 12.64
CA LEU A 425 18.59 -3.77 12.79
C LEU A 425 19.82 -2.89 12.59
N ARG A 426 21.00 -3.36 13.02
CA ARG A 426 22.27 -2.66 12.79
C ARG A 426 22.62 -2.58 11.31
N GLU A 427 22.42 -3.67 10.56
CA GLU A 427 22.64 -3.66 9.10
C GLU A 427 21.61 -2.79 8.38
N MET A 428 20.33 -2.88 8.75
CA MET A 428 19.25 -2.07 8.18
C MET A 428 19.40 -0.57 8.46
N SER A 429 20.17 -0.18 9.48
CA SER A 429 20.44 1.23 9.82
C SER A 429 21.82 1.71 9.41
N SER A 430 22.59 0.90 8.68
CA SER A 430 23.95 1.24 8.27
C SER A 430 24.02 2.39 7.27
N ASP A 431 22.93 2.65 6.54
CA ASP A 431 22.75 3.74 5.59
C ASP A 431 22.09 4.99 6.20
N MET A 432 21.74 4.95 7.50
CA MET A 432 21.08 6.06 8.20
C MET A 432 22.11 6.99 8.86
N GLN A 433 21.88 8.30 8.76
CA GLN A 433 22.67 9.31 9.47
C GLN A 433 22.27 9.36 10.95
N ASP A 434 23.23 9.66 11.85
CA ASP A 434 22.93 9.93 13.25
C ASP A 434 22.32 11.34 13.36
N THR A 435 21.00 11.43 13.30
CA THR A 435 20.28 12.68 13.60
C THR A 435 20.19 12.90 15.11
N PRO A 436 20.63 14.05 15.65
CA PRO A 436 20.45 14.35 17.07
C PRO A 436 18.96 14.49 17.39
N SER A 437 18.51 13.70 18.37
CA SER A 437 17.14 13.66 18.87
C SER A 437 16.59 15.06 19.15
N SER A 438 15.52 15.42 18.44
CA SER A 438 14.60 16.48 18.85
C SER A 438 13.29 15.84 19.31
N VAL A 439 13.33 15.02 20.36
CA VAL A 439 12.12 14.60 21.09
C VAL A 439 12.30 14.89 22.58
N PRO A 440 11.34 15.57 23.25
CA PRO A 440 11.40 15.77 24.69
C PRO A 440 11.11 14.45 25.44
N THR A 441 12.05 14.03 26.27
CA THR A 441 11.84 13.00 27.29
C THR A 441 10.92 13.51 28.39
N SER A 442 9.75 12.90 28.58
CA SER A 442 9.26 12.48 29.90
C SER A 442 8.01 11.63 29.79
N GLY A 443 8.02 10.49 30.49
CA GLY A 443 6.83 9.73 30.77
C GLY A 443 5.87 10.57 31.62
N VAL A 444 4.80 11.04 31.00
CA VAL A 444 3.56 11.41 31.68
C VAL A 444 2.45 10.79 30.85
N SER A 445 1.62 9.98 31.49
CA SER A 445 0.31 9.60 30.97
C SER A 445 -0.39 10.87 30.46
N LYS A 446 -0.43 11.09 29.14
CA LYS A 446 -1.27 12.15 28.57
C LYS A 446 -2.70 11.64 28.62
N GLN A 447 -3.38 11.98 29.71
CA GLN A 447 -4.84 12.07 29.71
C GLN A 447 -5.25 12.75 28.40
N ARG A 448 -6.20 12.16 27.67
CA ARG A 448 -6.91 12.86 26.59
C ARG A 448 -7.42 14.16 27.22
N THR A 449 -6.84 15.29 26.80
CA THR A 449 -7.43 16.60 27.04
C THR A 449 -8.87 16.52 26.52
N PRO A 450 -9.87 16.97 27.29
CA PRO A 450 -11.23 17.04 26.79
C PRO A 450 -11.21 17.83 25.48
N GLN A 451 -12.00 17.41 24.49
CA GLN A 451 -12.22 18.26 23.31
C GLN A 451 -12.55 19.67 23.80
N PRO A 452 -11.81 20.70 23.39
CA PRO A 452 -12.13 22.06 23.80
C PRO A 452 -13.52 22.37 23.25
N THR A 453 -14.45 22.64 24.16
CA THR A 453 -15.75 23.19 23.81
C THR A 453 -15.53 24.44 22.97
N TYR A 454 -16.21 24.47 21.83
CA TYR A 454 -16.19 25.56 20.87
C TYR A 454 -16.49 26.89 21.58
N LYS A 455 -15.55 27.84 21.53
CA LYS A 455 -15.82 29.25 21.83
C LYS A 455 -15.52 30.04 20.57
N HIS A 456 -16.57 30.49 19.89
CA HIS A 456 -16.45 31.47 18.81
C HIS A 456 -15.74 32.71 19.35
N GLY A 457 -14.67 33.12 18.66
CA GLY A 457 -13.96 34.35 18.93
C GLY A 457 -14.65 35.54 18.27
N ASN A 458 -15.07 36.48 19.10
CA ASN A 458 -15.48 37.85 18.81
C ASN A 458 -16.73 38.07 17.93
N GLU A 459 -17.86 38.18 18.64
CA GLU A 459 -19.04 38.94 18.25
C GLU A 459 -18.66 40.41 17.97
N GLU A 460 -18.35 40.73 16.72
CA GLU A 460 -18.58 42.08 16.19
C GLU A 460 -19.45 41.95 14.92
N GLN A 461 -20.68 42.44 15.05
CA GLN A 461 -21.68 42.65 13.98
C GLN A 461 -22.25 41.40 13.30
N GLY A 462 -22.99 40.58 14.07
CA GLY A 462 -24.14 39.81 13.57
C GLY A 462 -23.87 38.71 12.54
N LYS A 463 -22.61 38.32 12.32
CA LYS A 463 -22.24 37.18 11.47
C LYS A 463 -21.08 36.37 12.07
N ASP A 464 -21.17 35.04 12.05
CA ASP A 464 -20.05 34.15 12.40
C ASP A 464 -18.97 34.25 11.30
N ARG A 465 -17.73 34.53 11.70
CA ARG A 465 -16.63 34.80 10.78
C ARG A 465 -15.72 33.57 10.66
N PHE A 466 -15.45 33.15 9.43
CA PHE A 466 -14.55 32.04 9.07
C PHE A 466 -13.43 32.55 8.16
N PRO A 467 -12.27 32.97 8.69
CA PRO A 467 -11.20 33.53 7.88
C PRO A 467 -10.59 32.49 6.92
N LEU A 468 -10.54 32.85 5.64
CA LEU A 468 -9.91 32.06 4.57
C LEU A 468 -8.47 32.53 4.36
N GLY A 469 -7.50 31.74 4.82
CA GLY A 469 -6.09 32.03 4.60
C GLY A 469 -5.66 31.78 3.18
N THR A 470 -4.87 32.69 2.60
CA THR A 470 -4.28 32.49 1.29
C THR A 470 -2.98 33.29 1.15
N ARG A 471 -2.24 33.07 0.07
CA ARG A 471 -1.05 33.88 -0.25
C ARG A 471 -1.44 35.28 -0.71
N ALA A 472 -0.61 36.27 -0.41
CA ALA A 472 -0.83 37.67 -0.81
C ALA A 472 -0.66 37.95 -2.32
N SER A 473 -0.33 36.95 -3.14
CA SER A 473 -0.23 37.12 -4.60
C SER A 473 -1.61 37.36 -5.24
N GLN A 474 -1.66 38.18 -6.29
CA GLN A 474 -2.92 38.53 -6.96
C GLN A 474 -3.72 37.31 -7.44
N LEU A 475 -3.05 36.29 -7.99
CA LEU A 475 -3.71 35.05 -8.42
C LEU A 475 -4.33 34.29 -7.23
N ALA A 476 -3.59 34.16 -6.12
CA ALA A 476 -4.09 33.47 -4.93
C ALA A 476 -5.27 34.22 -4.29
N LEU A 477 -5.22 35.57 -4.28
CA LEU A 477 -6.33 36.41 -3.85
C LEU A 477 -7.58 36.19 -4.71
N ILE A 478 -7.45 36.18 -6.04
CA ILE A 478 -8.58 35.90 -6.94
C ILE A 478 -9.18 34.52 -6.64
N GLN A 479 -8.34 33.50 -6.44
CA GLN A 479 -8.79 32.15 -6.11
C GLN A 479 -9.50 32.07 -4.75
N ALA A 480 -8.98 32.75 -3.73
CA ALA A 480 -9.61 32.79 -2.41
C ALA A 480 -10.92 33.59 -2.41
N HIS A 481 -11.00 34.69 -3.16
CA HIS A 481 -12.25 35.43 -3.35
C HIS A 481 -13.29 34.59 -4.10
N HIS A 482 -12.89 33.83 -5.11
CA HIS A 482 -13.80 32.90 -5.79
C HIS A 482 -14.33 31.82 -4.83
N VAL A 483 -13.49 31.26 -3.95
CA VAL A 483 -13.96 30.34 -2.89
C VAL A 483 -14.94 31.04 -1.94
N ALA A 484 -14.62 32.26 -1.50
CA ALA A 484 -15.49 33.04 -0.61
C ALA A 484 -16.86 33.30 -1.24
N GLU A 485 -16.90 33.69 -2.52
CA GLU A 485 -18.14 33.92 -3.27
C GLU A 485 -18.98 32.64 -3.42
N ILE A 486 -18.33 31.49 -3.68
CA ILE A 486 -19.01 30.19 -3.72
C ILE A 486 -19.63 29.88 -2.35
N LEU A 487 -18.87 30.03 -1.26
CA LEU A 487 -19.34 29.78 0.09
C LEU A 487 -20.50 30.71 0.49
N ASP A 488 -20.41 31.99 0.15
CA ASP A 488 -21.50 32.96 0.34
C ASP A 488 -22.75 32.57 -0.46
N SER A 489 -22.60 32.13 -1.70
CA SER A 489 -23.72 31.74 -2.57
C SER A 489 -24.43 30.46 -2.11
N LEU A 490 -23.71 29.54 -1.47
CA LEU A 490 -24.25 28.29 -0.92
C LEU A 490 -24.99 28.52 0.41
N HIS A 491 -24.70 29.62 1.10
CA HIS A 491 -25.27 29.93 2.41
C HIS A 491 -25.92 31.33 2.49
N PRO A 492 -26.86 31.68 1.58
CA PRO A 492 -27.46 33.00 1.55
C PRO A 492 -28.29 33.22 2.83
N GLY A 493 -27.95 34.27 3.60
CA GLY A 493 -28.69 34.64 4.81
C GLY A 493 -28.39 33.79 6.06
N ALA A 494 -27.40 32.89 6.02
CA ALA A 494 -27.02 32.03 7.16
C ALA A 494 -26.26 32.78 8.27
N GLY A 495 -26.00 34.07 8.10
CA GLY A 495 -25.21 34.84 9.06
C GLY A 495 -23.72 34.48 9.05
N TYR A 496 -23.18 33.87 7.98
CA TYR A 496 -21.74 33.61 7.86
C TYR A 496 -21.01 34.71 7.10
N SER A 497 -19.73 34.86 7.38
CA SER A 497 -18.80 35.76 6.69
C SER A 497 -17.47 35.04 6.47
N PHE A 498 -16.97 35.05 5.23
CA PHE A 498 -15.72 34.36 4.84
C PHE A 498 -14.61 35.36 4.45
N PRO A 499 -14.06 36.14 5.39
CA PRO A 499 -13.05 37.14 5.07
C PRO A 499 -11.76 36.49 4.56
N VAL A 500 -11.26 36.94 3.42
CA VAL A 500 -9.96 36.52 2.89
C VAL A 500 -8.84 37.17 3.70
N ALA A 501 -7.95 36.34 4.26
CA ALA A 501 -6.81 36.74 5.07
C ALA A 501 -5.49 36.46 4.30
N PRO A 502 -4.93 37.44 3.59
CA PRO A 502 -3.67 37.26 2.87
C PRO A 502 -2.48 37.19 3.83
N MET A 503 -1.58 36.25 3.57
CA MET A 503 -0.32 36.08 4.29
C MET A 503 0.88 36.08 3.33
N SER A 504 2.04 36.55 3.82
CA SER A 504 3.30 36.53 3.07
C SER A 504 4.17 35.36 3.52
N VAL A 505 4.30 34.37 2.65
CA VAL A 505 5.13 33.17 2.86
C VAL A 505 6.56 33.39 2.39
N ALA A 506 7.52 32.61 2.88
CA ALA A 506 8.95 32.73 2.56
C ALA A 506 9.24 32.82 1.04
N GLY A 507 8.54 32.02 0.22
CA GLY A 507 8.70 32.05 -1.24
C GLY A 507 8.29 33.37 -1.91
N ASP A 508 7.44 34.20 -1.29
CA ASP A 508 7.03 35.50 -1.84
C ASP A 508 8.11 36.58 -1.69
N ARG A 509 9.07 36.38 -0.80
CA ARG A 509 10.12 37.35 -0.44
C ARG A 509 11.31 37.32 -1.41
N ASN A 510 11.55 36.19 -2.11
CA ASN A 510 12.61 36.07 -3.12
C ASN A 510 12.05 35.82 -4.53
N LYS A 511 11.98 36.89 -5.33
CA LYS A 511 11.50 36.88 -6.73
C LYS A 511 12.61 36.85 -7.78
N LYS A 512 13.89 36.87 -7.37
CA LYS A 512 15.04 37.06 -8.27
C LYS A 512 15.77 35.76 -8.57
N ASP A 513 15.80 34.83 -7.62
CA ASP A 513 16.51 33.57 -7.80
C ASP A 513 15.60 32.50 -8.44
N PRO A 514 16.13 31.67 -9.37
CA PRO A 514 15.46 30.47 -9.88
C PRO A 514 14.90 29.57 -8.76
N LEU A 515 13.73 28.95 -8.98
CA LEU A 515 13.03 28.16 -7.96
C LEU A 515 13.89 27.01 -7.39
N TYR A 516 14.73 26.38 -8.22
CA TYR A 516 15.64 25.31 -7.81
C TYR A 516 16.85 25.80 -6.99
N LEU A 517 17.07 27.12 -6.88
CA LEU A 517 18.14 27.71 -6.06
C LEU A 517 17.63 28.14 -4.68
N LEU A 518 16.34 28.46 -4.55
CA LEU A 518 15.72 28.77 -3.25
C LEU A 518 15.71 27.59 -2.28
N THR A 519 15.74 26.37 -2.81
CA THR A 519 15.82 25.12 -2.03
C THR A 519 17.15 24.96 -1.29
N ASN A 520 18.18 25.76 -1.64
CA ASN A 520 19.52 25.65 -1.05
C ASN A 520 19.83 26.75 -0.02
N GLN A 521 19.04 27.82 0.07
CA GLN A 521 19.35 28.97 0.95
C GLN A 521 18.87 28.79 2.40
N GLN A 522 17.92 27.90 2.68
CA GLN A 522 17.57 27.54 4.07
C GLN A 522 18.53 26.50 4.68
N ALA A 523 19.48 25.97 3.91
CA ALA A 523 20.50 25.04 4.39
C ALA A 523 21.76 25.72 4.98
N GLY A 524 21.73 27.02 5.30
CA GLY A 524 22.95 27.74 5.66
C GLY A 524 22.80 29.01 6.48
N THR A 525 22.56 28.86 7.79
CA THR A 525 23.32 29.62 8.79
C THR A 525 24.17 28.64 9.60
N GLY A 526 25.20 28.10 8.96
CA GLY A 526 26.13 27.16 9.56
C GLY A 526 26.95 26.46 8.48
N GLN A 527 28.26 26.62 8.52
CA GLN A 527 29.23 26.22 7.49
C GLN A 527 29.20 24.72 7.18
N SER A 528 29.15 24.35 5.90
CA SER A 528 30.26 23.67 5.20
C SER A 528 29.86 23.36 3.76
N GLU A 529 30.75 23.71 2.85
CA GLU A 529 30.74 23.28 1.46
C GLU A 529 30.88 21.76 1.35
N VAL A 530 30.43 21.23 0.21
CA VAL A 530 30.42 19.82 -0.24
C VAL A 530 29.09 19.11 0.04
N LEU A 531 28.21 19.08 -0.98
CA LEU A 531 27.58 17.85 -1.50
C LEU A 531 26.64 18.20 -2.68
N GLN A 532 27.12 17.91 -3.89
CA GLN A 532 26.30 17.76 -5.09
C GLN A 532 25.74 16.33 -5.12
N GLN A 533 24.73 16.04 -4.31
CA GLN A 533 23.91 14.83 -4.47
C GLN A 533 22.47 15.14 -4.07
N GLU A 534 21.54 14.45 -4.72
CA GLU A 534 20.09 14.41 -4.49
C GLU A 534 19.22 15.53 -5.09
N ALA A 535 18.32 15.09 -5.97
CA ALA A 535 17.23 15.88 -6.57
C ALA A 535 15.88 15.66 -5.84
N THR A 536 15.78 14.63 -4.98
CA THR A 536 14.55 14.22 -4.30
C THR A 536 14.30 15.05 -3.03
N ALA A 537 15.30 15.19 -2.15
CA ALA A 537 15.24 16.07 -0.96
C ALA A 537 15.01 17.56 -1.33
N LYS A 538 15.60 18.01 -2.45
CA LYS A 538 15.41 19.38 -2.97
C LYS A 538 13.97 19.68 -3.37
N THR A 539 13.17 18.67 -3.71
CA THR A 539 11.79 18.86 -4.16
C THR A 539 10.80 19.02 -3.01
N GLN A 540 11.07 18.41 -1.85
CA GLN A 540 10.22 18.49 -0.66
C GLN A 540 10.38 19.84 0.07
N ILE A 541 11.62 20.31 0.21
CA ILE A 541 11.97 21.65 0.75
C ILE A 541 11.40 22.78 -0.14
N ALA A 542 11.25 22.55 -1.45
CA ALA A 542 10.67 23.53 -2.37
C ALA A 542 9.15 23.74 -2.20
N LYS A 543 8.44 22.75 -1.64
CA LYS A 543 6.98 22.72 -1.56
C LYS A 543 6.46 23.29 -0.24
N SER A 544 7.14 23.04 0.87
CA SER A 544 6.84 23.68 2.17
C SER A 544 7.05 25.19 2.15
N LEU A 545 7.92 25.69 1.26
CA LEU A 545 8.21 27.12 1.04
C LEU A 545 6.97 28.02 0.83
N TRP A 546 5.83 27.45 0.45
CA TRP A 546 4.63 28.18 0.08
C TRP A 546 3.44 27.96 1.02
N THR A 547 3.53 27.03 1.97
CA THR A 547 2.39 26.61 2.81
C THR A 547 2.65 26.71 4.31
N GLU A 548 3.91 26.68 4.75
CA GLU A 548 4.29 26.58 6.17
C GLU A 548 3.61 27.65 7.05
N GLU A 549 3.72 28.94 6.72
CA GLU A 549 3.14 29.99 7.56
C GLU A 549 1.60 30.01 7.54
N LEU A 550 0.97 29.52 6.47
CA LEU A 550 -0.49 29.37 6.39
C LEU A 550 -0.96 28.21 7.27
N GLU A 551 -0.22 27.10 7.23
CA GLU A 551 -0.48 25.89 8.00
C GLU A 551 -0.31 26.15 9.51
N GLU A 552 0.72 26.90 9.91
CA GLU A 552 0.86 27.37 11.30
C GLU A 552 -0.34 28.20 11.75
N ALA A 553 -0.80 29.15 10.94
CA ALA A 553 -1.94 30.00 11.28
C ALA A 553 -3.26 29.21 11.35
N LEU A 554 -3.42 28.15 10.57
CA LEU A 554 -4.56 27.23 10.67
C LEU A 554 -4.49 26.41 11.97
N MET A 555 -3.32 25.87 12.32
CA MET A 555 -3.12 25.10 13.56
C MET A 555 -3.32 25.96 14.82
N GLU A 556 -2.89 27.23 14.78
CA GLU A 556 -3.12 28.21 15.85
C GLU A 556 -4.55 28.76 15.89
N ARG A 557 -5.44 28.31 14.97
CA ARG A 557 -6.82 28.79 14.82
C ARG A 557 -6.93 30.30 14.58
N LYS A 558 -5.94 30.88 13.90
CA LYS A 558 -6.01 32.24 13.32
C LYS A 558 -6.75 32.25 11.99
N LEU A 559 -6.84 31.09 11.35
CA LEU A 559 -7.59 30.81 10.13
C LEU A 559 -8.52 29.62 10.37
N ASP A 560 -9.62 29.54 9.64
CA ASP A 560 -10.52 28.39 9.65
C ASP A 560 -10.31 27.47 8.43
N VAL A 561 -9.90 28.05 7.30
CA VAL A 561 -9.65 27.32 6.04
C VAL A 561 -8.46 27.95 5.33
N ILE A 562 -7.65 27.13 4.64
CA ILE A 562 -6.63 27.61 3.70
C ILE A 562 -7.10 27.36 2.27
N VAL A 563 -7.01 28.38 1.41
CA VAL A 563 -7.19 28.27 -0.04
C VAL A 563 -5.83 28.34 -0.70
N HIS A 564 -5.39 27.23 -1.30
CA HIS A 564 -4.07 27.12 -1.93
C HIS A 564 -4.08 26.31 -3.23
N CYS A 565 -3.02 26.48 -4.04
CA CYS A 565 -2.83 25.69 -5.24
C CYS A 565 -2.37 24.27 -4.88
N LEU A 566 -3.12 23.26 -5.32
CA LEU A 566 -2.84 21.85 -5.02
C LEU A 566 -1.45 21.38 -5.47
N LYS A 567 -0.89 21.99 -6.53
CA LYS A 567 0.45 21.62 -7.04
C LYS A 567 1.58 21.98 -6.07
N ASP A 568 1.33 22.97 -5.23
CA ASP A 568 2.28 23.56 -4.29
C ASP A 568 2.05 23.04 -2.86
N MET A 569 1.01 22.20 -2.64
CA MET A 569 0.80 21.52 -1.37
C MET A 569 1.88 20.45 -1.15
N PRO A 570 2.32 20.24 0.10
CA PRO A 570 3.21 19.15 0.42
C PRO A 570 2.51 17.80 0.18
N THR A 571 3.29 16.78 -0.16
CA THR A 571 2.75 15.42 -0.38
C THR A 571 2.20 14.82 0.92
N GLN A 572 2.71 15.27 2.07
CA GLN A 572 2.25 14.96 3.41
C GLN A 572 1.82 16.26 4.08
N LEU A 573 0.57 16.31 4.55
CA LEU A 573 0.03 17.48 5.24
C LEU A 573 0.48 17.49 6.72
N PRO A 574 0.59 18.67 7.35
CA PRO A 574 0.85 18.77 8.78
C PRO A 574 -0.20 18.04 9.62
N GLU A 575 0.20 17.63 10.84
CA GLU A 575 -0.69 16.96 11.77
C GLU A 575 -1.91 17.85 12.08
N ASN A 576 -3.12 17.26 12.03
CA ASN A 576 -4.41 17.97 12.16
C ASN A 576 -4.81 18.88 10.98
N CYS A 577 -4.13 18.79 9.84
CA CYS A 577 -4.57 19.41 8.59
C CYS A 577 -5.10 18.35 7.60
N GLU A 578 -6.18 18.68 6.89
CA GLU A 578 -6.71 17.84 5.80
C GLU A 578 -7.10 18.69 4.59
N ILE A 579 -7.13 18.09 3.41
CA ILE A 579 -7.73 18.73 2.23
C ILE A 579 -9.24 18.54 2.31
N GLY A 580 -9.94 19.57 2.80
CA GLY A 580 -11.40 19.52 2.96
C GLY A 580 -12.19 19.55 1.65
N ALA A 581 -11.65 20.19 0.61
CA ALA A 581 -12.31 20.28 -0.70
C ALA A 581 -11.31 20.51 -1.85
N ILE A 582 -11.68 20.07 -3.05
CA ILE A 582 -11.02 20.41 -4.31
C ILE A 582 -12.10 21.00 -5.22
N LEU A 583 -11.92 22.24 -5.66
CA LEU A 583 -12.85 22.90 -6.58
C LEU A 583 -12.84 22.23 -7.95
N THR A 584 -13.94 22.38 -8.69
CA THR A 584 -14.01 22.00 -10.11
C THR A 584 -12.89 22.70 -10.87
N ARG A 585 -12.11 21.92 -11.62
CA ARG A 585 -10.96 22.43 -12.37
C ARG A 585 -11.44 23.18 -13.62
N GLU A 586 -10.91 24.38 -13.84
CA GLU A 586 -11.02 25.05 -15.14
C GLU A 586 -10.19 24.35 -16.22
N ASP A 587 -10.24 24.87 -17.45
CA ASP A 587 -9.49 24.33 -18.59
C ASP A 587 -8.00 24.14 -18.22
N PRO A 588 -7.49 22.89 -18.20
CA PRO A 588 -6.12 22.60 -17.82
C PRO A 588 -5.08 22.86 -18.91
N HIS A 589 -5.47 23.30 -20.11
CA HIS A 589 -4.55 23.52 -21.23
C HIS A 589 -3.58 24.67 -20.93
N ASP A 590 -2.35 24.53 -21.42
CA ASP A 590 -1.35 25.60 -21.34
C ASP A 590 -1.71 26.72 -22.33
N ALA A 591 -1.56 27.97 -21.89
CA ALA A 591 -1.73 29.15 -22.73
C ALA A 591 -0.37 29.68 -23.22
N LEU A 592 -0.28 29.98 -24.52
CA LEU A 592 0.84 30.75 -25.08
C LEU A 592 0.55 32.24 -24.94
N VAL A 593 1.35 32.95 -24.15
CA VAL A 593 1.23 34.40 -23.96
C VAL A 593 2.28 35.10 -24.82
N VAL A 594 1.82 35.85 -25.83
CA VAL A 594 2.68 36.67 -26.70
C VAL A 594 2.29 38.13 -26.63
N LYS A 595 3.23 39.02 -26.92
CA LYS A 595 2.95 40.46 -26.98
C LYS A 595 1.93 40.74 -28.09
N LYS A 596 0.90 41.51 -27.75
CA LYS A 596 -0.14 41.94 -28.71
C LYS A 596 0.50 42.56 -29.95
N GLY A 597 0.07 42.12 -31.13
CA GLY A 597 0.56 42.58 -32.44
C GLY A 597 1.63 41.71 -33.10
N LEU A 598 2.12 40.65 -32.44
CA LEU A 598 3.12 39.75 -33.03
C LEU A 598 2.53 38.63 -33.92
N GLY A 599 1.21 38.38 -33.88
CA GLY A 599 0.53 37.46 -34.80
C GLY A 599 0.79 35.96 -34.59
N TYR A 600 1.52 35.56 -33.55
CA TYR A 600 1.76 34.15 -33.23
C TYR A 600 0.64 33.58 -32.37
N GLU A 601 0.08 32.44 -32.75
CA GLU A 601 -1.02 31.79 -32.02
C GLU A 601 -0.60 30.45 -31.41
N ARG A 602 0.49 29.86 -31.92
CA ARG A 602 1.00 28.54 -31.52
C ARG A 602 2.51 28.58 -31.34
N LEU A 603 3.03 27.61 -30.56
CA LEU A 603 4.48 27.43 -30.40
C LEU A 603 5.19 27.11 -31.73
N SER A 604 4.50 26.46 -32.66
CA SER A 604 4.99 26.18 -34.02
C SER A 604 5.18 27.43 -34.87
N ASP A 605 4.53 28.53 -34.53
CA ASP A 605 4.58 29.76 -35.33
C ASP A 605 5.84 30.59 -34.99
N LEU A 606 6.51 30.24 -33.89
CA LEU A 606 7.70 30.93 -33.41
C LEU A 606 8.91 30.60 -34.30
N PRO A 607 9.66 31.60 -34.78
CA PRO A 607 10.89 31.38 -35.55
C PRO A 607 11.92 30.54 -34.79
N GLU A 608 12.76 29.81 -35.53
CA GLU A 608 13.88 29.07 -34.94
C GLU A 608 14.80 29.99 -34.14
N GLY A 609 15.25 29.51 -32.98
CA GLY A 609 16.05 30.28 -32.02
C GLY A 609 15.25 31.18 -31.07
N SER A 610 13.91 31.28 -31.23
CA SER A 610 13.04 32.03 -30.33
C SER A 610 13.12 31.51 -28.89
N VAL A 611 12.98 32.43 -27.93
CA VAL A 611 13.06 32.14 -26.49
C VAL A 611 11.66 32.00 -25.89
N VAL A 612 11.38 30.84 -25.29
CA VAL A 612 10.17 30.55 -24.52
C VAL A 612 10.49 30.64 -23.03
N GLY A 613 9.81 31.54 -22.33
CA GLY A 613 9.95 31.71 -20.87
C GLY A 613 9.08 30.72 -20.10
N THR A 614 9.68 29.80 -19.35
CA THR A 614 8.95 28.94 -18.38
C THR A 614 9.91 28.39 -17.32
N SER A 615 9.50 28.43 -16.05
CA SER A 615 10.23 27.78 -14.94
C SER A 615 9.66 26.40 -14.57
N SER A 616 8.69 25.89 -15.32
CA SER A 616 8.10 24.56 -15.09
C SER A 616 8.93 23.48 -15.78
N VAL A 617 9.51 22.57 -14.99
CA VAL A 617 10.31 21.42 -15.48
C VAL A 617 9.54 20.59 -16.52
N ARG A 618 8.23 20.38 -16.29
CA ARG A 618 7.35 19.68 -17.25
C ARG A 618 7.25 20.40 -18.59
N ARG A 619 6.97 21.70 -18.58
CA ARG A 619 6.88 22.50 -19.82
C ARG A 619 8.22 22.61 -20.53
N ILE A 620 9.32 22.73 -19.79
CA ILE A 620 10.68 22.72 -20.35
C ILE A 620 10.91 21.42 -21.13
N ALA A 621 10.60 20.27 -20.54
CA ALA A 621 10.76 18.97 -21.19
C ALA A 621 9.87 18.82 -22.43
N GLN A 622 8.60 19.25 -22.34
CA GLN A 622 7.64 19.21 -23.44
C GLN A 622 8.08 20.08 -24.62
N VAL A 623 8.48 21.33 -24.36
CA VAL A 623 8.94 22.26 -25.41
C VAL A 623 10.21 21.73 -26.08
N ARG A 624 11.20 21.26 -25.30
CA ARG A 624 12.45 20.71 -25.86
C ARG A 624 12.22 19.48 -26.73
N LYS A 625 11.23 18.65 -26.39
CA LYS A 625 10.90 17.44 -27.16
C LYS A 625 10.14 17.76 -28.45
N MET A 626 9.15 18.65 -28.39
CA MET A 626 8.25 18.92 -29.51
C MET A 626 8.73 20.04 -30.45
N TYR A 627 9.53 20.97 -29.93
CA TYR A 627 10.00 22.16 -30.65
C TYR A 627 11.51 22.38 -30.42
N PRO A 628 12.38 21.50 -30.94
CA PRO A 628 13.81 21.52 -30.66
C PRO A 628 14.52 22.81 -31.12
N GLY A 629 13.94 23.54 -32.07
CA GLY A 629 14.44 24.84 -32.52
C GLY A 629 14.19 26.00 -31.54
N LEU A 630 13.39 25.79 -30.49
CA LEU A 630 13.09 26.83 -29.48
C LEU A 630 14.05 26.74 -28.29
N LYS A 631 14.52 27.89 -27.83
CA LYS A 631 15.32 28.02 -26.61
C LYS A 631 14.38 28.22 -25.42
N VAL A 632 14.66 27.56 -24.30
CA VAL A 632 13.86 27.73 -23.07
C VAL A 632 14.68 28.46 -22.03
N MET A 633 14.12 29.54 -21.47
CA MET A 633 14.73 30.30 -20.38
C MET A 633 13.80 30.35 -19.18
N ASP A 634 14.38 30.36 -17.98
CA ASP A 634 13.63 30.54 -16.74
C ASP A 634 13.02 31.94 -16.70
N ILE A 635 11.74 32.00 -16.33
CA ILE A 635 11.04 33.25 -16.02
C ILE A 635 10.31 33.07 -14.70
N ARG A 636 10.51 34.01 -13.78
CA ARG A 636 9.74 34.13 -12.54
C ARG A 636 8.99 35.45 -12.54
N GLY A 637 7.72 35.37 -12.22
CA GLY A 637 6.81 36.51 -12.17
C GLY A 637 5.43 36.02 -11.77
N ASN A 638 4.67 36.89 -11.13
CA ASN A 638 3.22 36.77 -11.15
C ASN A 638 2.76 37.23 -12.53
N LEU A 639 1.86 36.48 -13.15
CA LEU A 639 0.91 37.11 -14.08
C LEU A 639 0.03 38.07 -13.29
#